data_AF-A0A1H4JQX3-F1
#
_entry.id   AF-A0A1H4JQX3-F1
#
_cell.length_a   1.000
_cell.length_b   1.000
_cell.length_c   1.000
_cell.angle_alpha   90.00
_cell.angle_beta   90.00
_cell.angle_gamma   90.00
#
_symmetry.space_group_name_H-M   'P 1'
#
loop_
_entity.id
_entity.type
_entity.pdbx_description
1 polymer ?
#
loop_
_entity_poly.entity_id
_entity_poly.type
_entity_poly.pdbx_seq_one_letter_code
_entity_poly.pdbx_strand_id
1 'polypeptide(L)'
;MSTVILSKRASMRLLAHRALLLAGTALIASAAMPDGAVADDRPVVRNLPVGENPERETLADEGSIPFSISVDGETVEESAAPRQKPMPTAGRQSAQSRPVDRQRQADVGLHGVDIQIKFDGLEAEPLLNVATVSRRSRYRAGETVRFLASTNYPGFIDRAEIRIQEVDAGRARTKPFAMIPVEVNGEAQWTMPTAEEERDFSYVLRVYDRSGRYDETEALPLSRSEKTMRPEAGTAAAAPGTGEDRTAVRNIPVRGGVVTVYGRNVPPGYRVEAFGETMPVDPDRAFVVNRILPPGDHGVEVSVEGVSKSGGLHFAREINIPDNEWFYVALADLTIGRRTGDDNIETVRPGEYDDVYSKGRLAFYLKGKIKGEYLLTAAADTGEDDIENMFRDLDGKDPRQLLRRLDPDDYYPVYGDDSTFVEDAPTKGKFYIRLERGDSHVMWGNYKTSITGTEFLRAERGLYGANAVYRSEGSTSFGERSTEVTLYAAQPDTLPQREEFLATGGSAYFLKRQDIVEGSETVTVEIRDAVTGRIVERRALQYGQDYRIDYLQGVIILHRPLSSSTGTDAPVRNGALGGNKVYLTAQYEFEPVAGDVDGYVYGGRAQHWLNDKVRVGVTGMNETTGLADQQALGADIELRHTETTFLEAEVAHSKGPGFGLSRSTDGGLSSSDYGTAGSRDRSAMAWRVRGQVDLEDIESAGMKGTLGGYYEEKQAGFSTLYDQVNVDKRIWGAHADLALSDRVGLKLAYDDFSDDDGQIKRDGTSSIAWQVDEYWKVSFGVSYTELMSPRAITAGKRGYDGSRLDAGVRVDYRFDDEHLVYVFGQATVERSGDIDRNDRIGVGAEVQLTEAVGVTGEVSYGTHGLGGLAAINYDPNDDEHYYIGYRLDPDRAFDLDRNHDLVGSDGGAIVAGMRRRVDDVASAYAESSYDMFGRRRALTQTYGVIYTPDDVWTVDAGFEAGRVRDDTIDPATGLQRSDFDRYAPSLAIAYKDEEAGVTARVRGEVRIEDSEDGTRDQNTYLFAAGVSWKTSENWRLMANLDAVISDTRSTVTSFKDTDYVEASLGYAYRPVDHDRLNALFKYTWLYDMPGNNQLVSGATGDAYAPAQRSHILSADVTYDLVPWLSIGGKYGFRYGEVKYRTASGSGTGFEQHWQRSSAHLGILRADLHVIKKWDLLLEGRVLHMPEANTTDLGALTALYRHVGNNFKVGVGYNFGRFSDDLRDLTLDDQGVFLNVVGKF
;
A
#
# COMPACT_ATOMS: atom_id res chain seq x y z
N MET A 1 26.26 8.68 46.61
CA MET A 1 26.89 8.09 47.81
C MET A 1 25.92 7.07 48.41
N SER A 2 26.42 5.86 48.67
CA SER A 2 25.82 4.79 49.48
C SER A 2 24.67 3.94 48.90
N THR A 3 25.12 2.92 48.16
CA THR A 3 24.75 1.50 48.08
C THR A 3 23.88 0.89 49.21
N VAL A 4 23.12 -0.17 48.85
CA VAL A 4 22.78 -1.46 49.55
C VAL A 4 21.28 -1.80 49.30
N ILE A 5 20.85 -2.80 48.51
CA ILE A 5 21.00 -4.29 48.48
C ILE A 5 19.74 -5.03 49.01
N LEU A 6 19.20 -5.90 48.13
CA LEU A 6 18.40 -7.14 48.30
C LEU A 6 17.11 -7.19 49.17
N SER A 7 16.01 -7.70 48.60
CA SER A 7 15.60 -9.11 48.77
C SER A 7 14.28 -9.47 48.05
N LYS A 8 14.18 -10.75 47.67
CA LYS A 8 13.18 -11.43 46.85
C LYS A 8 12.26 -12.29 47.75
N ARG A 9 11.02 -12.55 47.27
CA ARG A 9 10.03 -13.61 47.63
C ARG A 9 9.07 -13.35 48.81
N ALA A 10 7.76 -13.33 48.53
CA ALA A 10 6.86 -14.51 48.63
C ALA A 10 5.35 -14.13 48.71
N SER A 11 4.61 -14.53 47.67
CA SER A 11 3.38 -15.35 47.72
C SER A 11 2.16 -14.97 48.59
N MET A 12 1.11 -14.51 47.89
CA MET A 12 -0.23 -15.15 47.73
C MET A 12 -1.25 -15.27 48.90
N ARG A 13 -2.53 -15.05 48.55
CA ARG A 13 -3.85 -15.32 49.20
C ARG A 13 -4.57 -14.05 49.74
N LEU A 14 -5.87 -13.76 49.55
CA LEU A 14 -7.03 -14.52 49.07
C LEU A 14 -8.24 -13.56 48.78
N LEU A 15 -9.03 -13.88 47.75
CA LEU A 15 -10.50 -13.78 47.54
C LEU A 15 -11.36 -12.50 47.79
N ALA A 16 -11.97 -12.04 46.67
CA ALA A 16 -13.43 -11.93 46.37
C ALA A 16 -14.36 -10.91 47.08
N HIS A 17 -14.91 -9.93 46.33
CA HIS A 17 -16.36 -9.79 46.00
C HIS A 17 -16.71 -8.49 45.21
N ARG A 18 -17.55 -8.67 44.16
CA ARG A 18 -18.59 -7.79 43.57
C ARG A 18 -18.26 -6.40 42.94
N ALA A 19 -18.34 -6.39 41.61
CA ALA A 19 -19.32 -5.67 40.75
C ALA A 19 -19.53 -4.14 40.82
N LEU A 20 -19.27 -3.54 39.64
CA LEU A 20 -19.97 -2.46 38.92
C LEU A 20 -19.91 -0.98 39.40
N LEU A 21 -19.63 -0.16 38.37
CA LEU A 21 -20.03 1.24 38.09
C LEU A 21 -19.13 2.40 38.52
N LEU A 22 -18.92 3.27 37.50
CA LEU A 22 -18.53 4.68 37.49
C LEU A 22 -17.05 4.99 37.71
N ALA A 23 -16.46 6.00 37.08
CA ALA A 23 -16.76 6.79 35.88
C ALA A 23 -15.50 7.65 35.71
N GLY A 24 -15.08 7.90 34.47
CA GLY A 24 -14.10 8.93 34.21
C GLY A 24 -14.63 10.28 34.69
N THR A 25 -13.85 10.96 35.52
CA THR A 25 -13.72 12.43 35.57
C THR A 25 -12.69 12.78 36.63
N ALA A 26 -11.85 13.76 36.28
CA ALA A 26 -11.15 14.73 37.14
C ALA A 26 -9.62 14.70 37.02
N LEU A 27 -9.12 15.55 36.11
CA LEU A 27 -7.92 16.35 36.32
C LEU A 27 -8.05 17.64 35.49
N ILE A 28 -8.92 18.54 35.95
CA ILE A 28 -8.86 19.97 35.63
C ILE A 28 -8.80 20.73 36.96
N ALA A 29 -7.63 21.29 37.23
CA ALA A 29 -7.39 22.39 38.15
C ALA A 29 -6.01 22.94 37.77
N SER A 30 -5.70 24.22 37.73
CA SER A 30 -6.44 25.47 37.90
C SER A 30 -5.35 26.54 37.75
N ALA A 31 -5.49 27.49 36.83
CA ALA A 31 -4.65 28.69 36.84
C ALA A 31 -5.53 29.91 36.57
N ALA A 32 -5.71 30.68 37.65
CA ALA A 32 -6.48 31.90 37.69
C ALA A 32 -5.76 33.04 36.96
N MET A 33 -6.53 33.84 36.23
CA MET A 33 -6.16 35.16 35.73
C MET A 33 -5.92 36.15 36.88
N PRO A 34 -5.16 37.23 36.61
CA PRO A 34 -5.57 38.55 37.07
C PRO A 34 -5.72 39.54 35.92
N ASP A 35 -6.78 40.36 36.03
CA ASP A 35 -7.10 41.51 35.21
C ASP A 35 -6.07 42.64 35.28
N GLY A 36 -5.86 43.30 34.13
CA GLY A 36 -5.86 44.76 34.05
C GLY A 36 -4.54 45.47 33.80
N ALA A 37 -4.31 45.91 32.55
CA ALA A 37 -3.90 47.29 32.26
C ALA A 37 -4.05 47.62 30.76
N VAL A 38 -4.85 48.64 30.51
CA VAL A 38 -5.07 49.33 29.24
C VAL A 38 -3.78 50.00 28.77
N ALA A 39 -3.39 49.78 27.52
CA ALA A 39 -2.51 50.68 26.78
C ALA A 39 -2.87 50.64 25.28
N ASP A 40 -3.59 51.68 24.90
CA ASP A 40 -3.82 52.19 23.55
C ASP A 40 -2.46 52.52 22.91
N ASP A 41 -2.13 51.95 21.75
CA ASP A 41 -1.17 52.59 20.85
C ASP A 41 -1.45 52.23 19.39
N ARG A 42 -2.12 53.19 18.73
CA ARG A 42 -2.35 53.24 17.30
C ARG A 42 -1.06 53.62 16.58
N PRO A 43 -0.59 52.91 15.55
CA PRO A 43 0.34 53.48 14.59
C PRO A 43 -0.44 54.32 13.58
N VAL A 44 -0.35 55.63 13.78
CA VAL A 44 -0.80 56.69 12.89
C VAL A 44 -0.18 56.53 11.50
N VAL A 45 -1.05 56.36 10.50
CA VAL A 45 -0.73 56.50 9.07
C VAL A 45 -0.22 57.92 8.80
N ARG A 46 1.03 58.05 8.37
CA ARG A 46 1.55 59.26 7.73
C ARG A 46 1.80 58.98 6.25
N ASN A 47 0.90 59.49 5.41
CA ASN A 47 1.15 59.71 3.99
C ASN A 47 2.22 60.79 3.80
N LEU A 48 3.21 60.50 2.97
CA LEU A 48 4.02 61.49 2.25
C LEU A 48 4.24 61.01 0.80
N PRO A 49 4.47 61.93 -0.14
CA PRO A 49 3.76 61.98 -1.42
C PRO A 49 4.44 61.23 -2.57
N VAL A 50 3.60 60.84 -3.52
CA VAL A 50 3.96 60.38 -4.88
C VAL A 50 4.82 61.46 -5.55
N GLY A 51 6.09 61.13 -5.81
CA GLY A 51 6.97 61.92 -6.67
C GLY A 51 6.75 61.53 -8.13
N GLU A 52 6.61 62.54 -8.98
CA GLU A 52 6.35 62.41 -10.41
C GLU A 52 7.41 61.57 -11.11
N ASN A 53 6.93 60.72 -12.01
CA ASN A 53 7.66 59.94 -13.00
C ASN A 53 8.00 60.86 -14.19
N PRO A 54 9.28 61.19 -14.46
CA PRO A 54 9.67 61.99 -15.61
C PRO A 54 10.81 61.31 -16.39
N GLU A 55 10.44 60.44 -17.33
CA GLU A 55 11.17 60.01 -18.55
C GLU A 55 12.63 59.48 -18.40
N ARG A 56 13.08 58.37 -19.01
CA ARG A 56 12.79 57.84 -20.36
C ARG A 56 13.43 56.45 -20.49
N GLU A 57 12.71 55.46 -21.01
CA GLU A 57 13.29 54.21 -21.52
C GLU A 57 14.20 54.48 -22.72
N THR A 58 15.37 53.81 -22.75
CA THR A 58 15.93 53.23 -23.99
C THR A 58 16.75 51.98 -23.67
N LEU A 59 16.68 51.06 -24.64
CA LEU A 59 16.98 49.62 -24.62
C LEU A 59 18.46 49.21 -24.53
N ALA A 60 18.60 47.96 -24.06
CA ALA A 60 19.57 46.93 -24.44
C ALA A 60 20.80 46.72 -23.54
N ASP A 61 20.96 45.42 -23.24
CA ASP A 61 22.14 44.68 -22.81
C ASP A 61 22.50 44.55 -21.31
N GLU A 62 22.09 43.36 -20.83
CA GLU A 62 22.83 42.44 -19.96
C GLU A 62 22.92 42.70 -18.46
N GLY A 63 22.36 41.73 -17.72
CA GLY A 63 22.65 41.45 -16.33
C GLY A 63 22.07 40.10 -15.94
N SER A 64 22.53 39.03 -16.60
CA SER A 64 22.30 37.62 -16.26
C SER A 64 22.48 37.37 -14.75
N ILE A 65 21.39 37.03 -14.08
CA ILE A 65 21.37 36.44 -12.73
C ILE A 65 21.41 34.91 -12.93
N PRO A 66 22.29 34.18 -12.22
CA PRO A 66 22.57 32.78 -12.53
C PRO A 66 21.68 31.82 -11.73
N PHE A 67 20.36 31.90 -11.86
CA PHE A 67 19.45 30.75 -11.80
C PHE A 67 18.04 31.21 -12.21
N SER A 68 17.39 30.42 -13.06
CA SER A 68 15.93 30.48 -13.27
C SER A 68 15.40 29.04 -13.25
N ILE A 69 14.47 28.77 -12.35
CA ILE A 69 13.51 27.69 -12.55
C ILE A 69 12.45 28.26 -13.49
N SER A 70 12.22 27.61 -14.62
CA SER A 70 11.09 27.90 -15.51
C SER A 70 10.23 26.65 -15.64
N VAL A 71 8.96 26.80 -15.30
CA VAL A 71 7.85 25.92 -15.73
C VAL A 71 7.08 26.74 -16.79
N ASP A 72 6.58 26.09 -17.84
CA ASP A 72 6.10 26.59 -19.16
C ASP A 72 7.18 26.57 -20.26
N GLY A 73 7.60 25.37 -20.64
CA GLY A 73 8.66 25.13 -21.61
C GLY A 73 8.51 25.82 -22.97
N GLU A 74 9.60 26.45 -23.41
CA GLU A 74 9.98 26.52 -24.82
C GLU A 74 11.42 25.99 -24.95
N THR A 75 11.65 25.05 -25.87
CA THR A 75 12.98 24.49 -26.20
C THR A 75 13.33 24.69 -27.68
N VAL A 76 14.58 25.15 -27.89
CA VAL A 76 15.49 24.94 -29.03
C VAL A 76 15.12 25.54 -30.40
N GLU A 77 15.84 26.61 -30.79
CA GLU A 77 15.98 27.07 -32.18
C GLU A 77 16.70 26.03 -33.06
N GLU A 78 16.04 25.53 -34.10
CA GLU A 78 16.70 24.86 -35.22
C GLU A 78 17.48 25.88 -36.08
N SER A 79 18.79 25.66 -36.20
CA SER A 79 19.66 26.41 -37.10
C SER A 79 19.51 26.01 -38.56
N ALA A 80 19.48 27.06 -39.40
CA ALA A 80 20.00 27.15 -40.78
C ALA A 80 19.06 26.90 -41.98
N ALA A 81 18.70 28.02 -42.64
CA ALA A 81 18.93 28.16 -44.09
C ALA A 81 19.06 29.67 -44.47
N PRO A 82 20.11 30.08 -45.22
CA PRO A 82 20.36 31.48 -45.53
C PRO A 82 19.56 31.91 -46.76
N ARG A 83 18.61 32.84 -46.63
CA ARG A 83 18.03 33.53 -47.80
C ARG A 83 17.89 35.04 -47.58
N GLN A 84 18.70 35.73 -48.37
CA GLN A 84 18.73 37.12 -48.83
C GLN A 84 17.66 38.12 -48.30
N LYS A 85 18.18 39.25 -47.79
CA LYS A 85 17.48 40.53 -47.61
C LYS A 85 16.73 40.98 -48.87
N PRO A 86 15.56 41.61 -48.68
CA PRO A 86 15.32 42.93 -49.26
C PRO A 86 14.98 43.98 -48.20
N MET A 87 15.41 45.22 -48.45
CA MET A 87 15.05 46.43 -47.70
C MET A 87 13.59 46.87 -47.96
N PRO A 88 13.01 47.74 -47.10
CA PRO A 88 11.57 47.83 -46.90
C PRO A 88 10.88 48.85 -47.83
N THR A 89 9.64 48.55 -48.22
CA THR A 89 8.65 49.56 -48.65
C THR A 89 7.61 49.73 -47.55
N ALA A 90 7.48 50.97 -47.09
CA ALA A 90 6.55 51.40 -46.05
C ALA A 90 5.09 51.16 -46.46
N GLY A 91 4.37 50.40 -45.64
CA GLY A 91 2.93 50.31 -45.62
C GLY A 91 2.47 50.08 -44.19
N ARG A 92 1.72 51.02 -43.62
CA ARG A 92 1.09 50.91 -42.30
C ARG A 92 0.15 49.70 -42.30
N GLN A 93 0.58 48.60 -41.68
CA GLN A 93 -0.32 47.63 -41.07
C GLN A 93 -0.21 47.79 -39.56
N SER A 94 -1.37 47.90 -38.92
CA SER A 94 -1.53 47.90 -37.46
C SER A 94 -0.74 46.75 -36.85
N ALA A 95 0.03 47.04 -35.80
CA ALA A 95 0.65 46.03 -34.97
C ALA A 95 -0.44 45.08 -34.45
N GLN A 96 -0.53 43.89 -35.04
CA GLN A 96 -1.08 42.75 -34.33
C GLN A 96 -0.09 42.50 -33.17
N SER A 97 -0.54 42.77 -31.95
CA SER A 97 0.15 42.42 -30.71
C SER A 97 0.68 40.99 -30.80
N ARG A 98 1.96 40.77 -30.47
CA ARG A 98 2.53 39.40 -30.39
C ARG A 98 1.69 38.57 -29.40
N PRO A 99 1.45 37.28 -29.64
CA PRO A 99 0.62 36.42 -28.77
C PRO A 99 1.03 36.47 -27.28
N VAL A 100 2.34 36.53 -27.02
CA VAL A 100 2.96 36.58 -25.68
C VAL A 100 2.49 37.77 -24.83
N ASP A 101 2.20 38.93 -25.43
CA ASP A 101 1.71 40.10 -24.67
C ASP A 101 0.27 39.93 -24.20
N ARG A 102 -0.56 39.16 -24.92
CA ARG A 102 -1.96 38.89 -24.54
C ARG A 102 -2.08 37.83 -23.45
N GLN A 103 -1.30 36.75 -23.54
CA GLN A 103 -1.25 35.71 -22.49
C GLN A 103 -0.75 36.30 -21.16
N ARG A 104 0.31 37.10 -21.20
CA ARG A 104 0.83 37.78 -20.00
C ARG A 104 -0.17 38.78 -19.39
N GLN A 105 -0.94 39.49 -20.22
CA GLN A 105 -2.02 40.37 -19.74
C GLN A 105 -3.16 39.58 -19.07
N ALA A 106 -3.51 38.42 -19.62
CA ALA A 106 -4.48 37.52 -19.00
C ALA A 106 -3.97 36.97 -17.66
N ASP A 107 -2.70 36.55 -17.59
CA ASP A 107 -2.08 36.01 -16.36
C ASP A 107 -1.96 37.07 -15.25
N VAL A 108 -1.60 38.31 -15.61
CA VAL A 108 -1.58 39.45 -14.66
C VAL A 108 -3.00 39.81 -14.22
N GLY A 109 -3.98 39.75 -15.13
CA GLY A 109 -5.39 39.98 -14.81
C GLY A 109 -5.97 38.92 -13.88
N LEU A 110 -5.65 37.65 -14.12
CA LEU A 110 -6.02 36.48 -13.31
C LEU A 110 -5.36 36.53 -11.92
N HIS A 111 -4.06 36.81 -11.85
CA HIS A 111 -3.34 36.98 -10.58
C HIS A 111 -3.85 38.18 -9.78
N GLY A 112 -4.30 39.25 -10.44
CA GLY A 112 -4.91 40.41 -9.78
C GLY A 112 -6.24 40.12 -9.08
N VAL A 113 -6.84 38.94 -9.31
CA VAL A 113 -8.10 38.49 -8.72
C VAL A 113 -7.99 37.11 -8.08
N ASP A 114 -6.79 36.67 -7.72
CA ASP A 114 -6.48 35.38 -7.08
C ASP A 114 -6.97 34.14 -7.86
N ILE A 115 -7.01 34.20 -9.20
CA ILE A 115 -7.29 33.06 -10.07
C ILE A 115 -6.00 32.65 -10.79
N GLN A 116 -5.76 31.35 -10.92
CA GLN A 116 -4.61 30.77 -11.62
C GLN A 116 -5.08 29.67 -12.58
N ILE A 117 -4.44 29.62 -13.74
CA ILE A 117 -4.59 28.51 -14.68
C ILE A 117 -3.21 27.85 -14.79
N LYS A 118 -3.14 26.55 -14.53
CA LYS A 118 -1.90 25.76 -14.61
C LYS A 118 -2.08 24.65 -15.63
N PHE A 119 -1.00 24.31 -16.32
CA PHE A 119 -0.92 23.20 -17.25
C PHE A 119 0.14 22.21 -16.76
N ASP A 120 -0.19 20.94 -16.81
CA ASP A 120 0.73 19.82 -16.57
C ASP A 120 0.53 18.78 -17.69
N GLY A 121 1.53 18.62 -18.55
CA GLY A 121 1.47 17.63 -19.64
C GLY A 121 2.09 16.27 -19.30
N LEU A 122 2.80 16.16 -18.18
CA LEU A 122 3.50 14.95 -17.75
C LEU A 122 2.63 14.08 -16.84
N GLU A 123 1.68 14.67 -16.11
CA GLU A 123 0.77 13.96 -15.22
C GLU A 123 -0.69 14.16 -15.63
N ALA A 124 -1.36 13.08 -16.04
CA ALA A 124 -2.77 13.11 -16.45
C ALA A 124 -3.52 11.87 -15.96
N GLU A 125 -4.06 11.96 -14.74
CA GLU A 125 -4.85 10.88 -14.13
C GLU A 125 -6.34 11.07 -14.42
N PRO A 126 -6.99 10.13 -15.14
CA PRO A 126 -8.42 10.22 -15.46
C PRO A 126 -9.28 9.84 -14.25
N LEU A 127 -10.25 10.70 -13.90
CA LEU A 127 -11.20 10.51 -12.80
C LEU A 127 -12.61 10.30 -13.36
N LEU A 128 -13.34 9.30 -12.85
CA LEU A 128 -14.75 9.07 -13.15
C LEU A 128 -15.51 8.59 -11.92
N ASN A 129 -16.66 9.21 -11.63
CA ASN A 129 -17.48 8.86 -10.47
C ASN A 129 -18.97 9.15 -10.71
N VAL A 130 -19.82 8.51 -9.90
CA VAL A 130 -21.24 8.79 -9.79
C VAL A 130 -21.68 8.72 -8.32
N ALA A 131 -22.46 9.69 -7.88
CA ALA A 131 -23.00 9.71 -6.53
C ALA A 131 -24.46 10.18 -6.54
N THR A 132 -25.23 9.79 -5.52
CA THR A 132 -26.53 10.43 -5.29
C THR A 132 -26.32 11.83 -4.73
N VAL A 133 -27.08 12.82 -5.21
CA VAL A 133 -26.93 14.23 -4.79
C VAL A 133 -27.12 14.40 -3.28
N SER A 134 -27.97 13.56 -2.67
CA SER A 134 -28.17 13.56 -1.22
C SER A 134 -27.28 12.60 -0.44
N ARG A 135 -26.31 11.92 -1.09
CA ARG A 135 -25.45 10.86 -0.50
C ARG A 135 -26.21 9.74 0.23
N ARG A 136 -27.49 9.57 -0.09
CA ARG A 136 -28.36 8.52 0.46
C ARG A 136 -28.34 7.30 -0.46
N SER A 137 -28.36 6.12 0.12
CA SER A 137 -28.52 4.83 -0.57
C SER A 137 -29.94 4.25 -0.43
N ARG A 138 -30.79 4.82 0.43
CA ARG A 138 -32.16 4.34 0.71
C ARG A 138 -33.21 5.37 0.29
N TYR A 139 -34.21 4.94 -0.49
CA TYR A 139 -35.30 5.81 -0.97
C TYR A 139 -36.66 5.11 -0.90
N ARG A 140 -37.73 5.90 -0.82
CA ARG A 140 -39.11 5.37 -0.82
C ARG A 140 -39.58 4.97 -2.21
N ALA A 141 -40.54 4.07 -2.27
CA ALA A 141 -41.30 3.83 -3.48
C ALA A 141 -41.89 5.14 -4.03
N GLY A 142 -41.64 5.43 -5.31
CA GLY A 142 -42.06 6.67 -5.97
C GLY A 142 -41.20 7.90 -5.66
N GLU A 143 -40.20 7.81 -4.77
CA GLU A 143 -39.26 8.91 -4.52
C GLU A 143 -38.29 9.06 -5.71
N THR A 144 -37.92 10.30 -6.02
CA THR A 144 -36.97 10.60 -7.09
C THR A 144 -35.54 10.60 -6.55
N VAL A 145 -34.73 9.69 -7.08
CA VAL A 145 -33.28 9.63 -6.88
C VAL A 145 -32.62 10.56 -7.90
N ARG A 146 -31.78 11.48 -7.41
CA ARG A 146 -30.95 12.36 -8.24
C ARG A 146 -29.51 11.88 -8.18
N PHE A 147 -28.91 11.67 -9.34
CA PHE A 147 -27.51 11.27 -9.49
C PHE A 147 -26.72 12.43 -10.08
N LEU A 148 -25.45 12.55 -9.67
CA LEU A 148 -24.45 13.43 -10.26
C LEU A 148 -23.34 12.57 -10.85
N ALA A 149 -23.11 12.68 -12.15
CA ALA A 149 -21.95 12.09 -12.83
C ALA A 149 -20.80 13.10 -12.81
N SER A 150 -19.57 12.66 -12.54
CA SER A 150 -18.38 13.53 -12.51
C SER A 150 -17.19 12.88 -13.20
N THR A 151 -16.45 13.68 -13.99
CA THR A 151 -15.22 13.28 -14.68
C THR A 151 -14.33 14.47 -15.01
N ASN A 152 -13.01 14.24 -15.05
CA ASN A 152 -12.04 15.24 -15.52
C ASN A 152 -11.62 15.07 -17.00
N TYR A 153 -12.14 14.08 -17.74
CA TYR A 153 -11.78 13.86 -19.16
C TYR A 153 -12.98 13.93 -20.13
N PRO A 154 -13.88 14.93 -20.00
CA PRO A 154 -15.12 14.99 -20.79
C PRO A 154 -14.88 15.03 -22.31
N GLY A 155 -13.74 15.56 -22.77
CA GLY A 155 -13.38 15.62 -24.19
C GLY A 155 -13.17 14.26 -24.86
N PHE A 156 -13.05 13.17 -24.10
CA PHE A 156 -12.87 11.80 -24.60
C PHE A 156 -14.16 10.99 -24.57
N ILE A 157 -15.25 11.56 -24.03
CA ILE A 157 -16.53 10.90 -23.83
C ILE A 157 -17.52 11.39 -24.89
N ASP A 158 -18.10 10.46 -25.63
CA ASP A 158 -19.13 10.71 -26.64
C ASP A 158 -20.55 10.66 -26.03
N ARG A 159 -20.79 9.72 -25.11
CA ARG A 159 -22.05 9.62 -24.35
C ARG A 159 -21.84 9.00 -22.98
N ALA A 160 -22.76 9.30 -22.05
CA ALA A 160 -22.78 8.74 -20.71
C ALA A 160 -24.19 8.23 -20.35
N GLU A 161 -24.24 7.15 -19.57
CA GLU A 161 -25.49 6.59 -19.06
C GLU A 161 -25.32 6.01 -17.65
N ILE A 162 -26.33 6.18 -16.82
CA ILE A 162 -26.43 5.53 -15.51
C ILE A 162 -27.24 4.26 -15.70
N ARG A 163 -26.67 3.12 -15.30
CA ARG A 163 -27.33 1.82 -15.39
C ARG A 163 -27.77 1.42 -13.99
N ILE A 164 -29.08 1.22 -13.83
CA ILE A 164 -29.67 0.67 -12.62
C ILE A 164 -29.80 -0.84 -12.83
N GLN A 165 -29.21 -1.62 -11.94
CA GLN A 165 -29.29 -3.09 -11.95
C GLN A 165 -30.16 -3.54 -10.79
N GLU A 166 -30.95 -4.58 -11.02
CA GLU A 166 -31.68 -5.27 -9.95
C GLU A 166 -30.72 -6.23 -9.27
N VAL A 167 -30.68 -6.21 -7.94
CA VAL A 167 -29.87 -7.10 -7.12
C VAL A 167 -30.77 -8.22 -6.60
N ASP A 168 -30.41 -9.46 -6.92
CA ASP A 168 -31.11 -10.66 -6.49
C ASP A 168 -30.12 -11.58 -5.77
N ALA A 169 -30.45 -12.00 -4.55
CA ALA A 169 -29.55 -12.77 -3.67
C ALA A 169 -28.11 -12.21 -3.58
N GLY A 170 -27.98 -10.87 -3.55
CA GLY A 170 -26.68 -10.18 -3.47
C GLY A 170 -25.89 -10.11 -4.78
N ARG A 171 -26.46 -10.54 -5.91
CA ARG A 171 -25.84 -10.40 -7.24
C ARG A 171 -26.66 -9.48 -8.12
N ALA A 172 -26.00 -8.49 -8.73
CA ALA A 172 -26.62 -7.67 -9.75
C ALA A 172 -26.94 -8.53 -10.98
N ARG A 173 -28.17 -8.43 -11.51
CA ARG A 173 -28.54 -9.07 -12.76
C ARG A 173 -27.75 -8.45 -13.91
N THR A 174 -27.28 -9.31 -14.83
CA THR A 174 -26.47 -8.89 -15.99
C THR A 174 -27.22 -7.92 -16.91
N LYS A 175 -28.56 -8.03 -16.97
CA LYS A 175 -29.40 -7.09 -17.71
C LYS A 175 -29.83 -5.92 -16.81
N PRO A 176 -29.52 -4.66 -17.17
CA PRO A 176 -29.93 -3.51 -16.37
C PRO A 176 -31.45 -3.38 -16.33
N PHE A 177 -31.97 -3.07 -15.14
CA PHE A 177 -33.36 -2.72 -14.90
C PHE A 177 -33.75 -1.43 -15.64
N ALA A 178 -32.87 -0.42 -15.58
CA ALA A 178 -33.03 0.84 -16.30
C ALA A 178 -31.69 1.36 -16.80
N MET A 179 -31.70 2.05 -17.94
CA MET A 179 -30.56 2.81 -18.47
C MET A 179 -31.02 4.24 -18.65
N ILE A 180 -30.35 5.16 -17.96
CA ILE A 180 -30.73 6.57 -17.88
C ILE A 180 -29.63 7.39 -18.55
N PRO A 181 -29.91 8.05 -19.68
CA PRO A 181 -28.91 8.93 -20.30
C PRO A 181 -28.60 10.09 -19.35
N VAL A 182 -27.33 10.43 -19.23
CA VAL A 182 -26.84 11.55 -18.41
C VAL A 182 -25.85 12.39 -19.23
N GLU A 183 -25.91 13.71 -19.08
CA GLU A 183 -24.87 14.58 -19.65
C GLU A 183 -23.55 14.37 -18.90
N VAL A 184 -22.42 14.53 -19.60
CA VAL A 184 -21.10 14.44 -18.95
C VAL A 184 -20.99 15.59 -17.93
N ASN A 185 -20.56 15.28 -16.70
CA ASN A 185 -20.58 16.23 -15.58
C ASN A 185 -21.99 16.76 -15.21
N GLY A 186 -23.05 16.04 -15.62
CA GLY A 186 -24.43 16.44 -15.42
C GLY A 186 -25.18 15.63 -14.36
N GLU A 187 -26.43 16.02 -14.13
CA GLU A 187 -27.35 15.29 -13.27
C GLU A 187 -28.35 14.44 -14.06
N ALA A 188 -28.71 13.28 -13.52
CA ALA A 188 -29.80 12.45 -14.02
C ALA A 188 -30.78 12.09 -12.89
N GLN A 189 -32.01 11.77 -13.27
CA GLN A 189 -33.09 11.46 -12.33
C GLN A 189 -33.70 10.11 -12.63
N TRP A 190 -34.00 9.37 -11.57
CA TRP A 190 -34.73 8.10 -11.63
C TRP A 190 -35.78 8.06 -10.53
N THR A 191 -36.93 7.46 -10.81
CA THR A 191 -37.96 7.27 -9.79
C THR A 191 -37.92 5.84 -9.30
N MET A 192 -37.79 5.68 -7.98
CA MET A 192 -37.80 4.37 -7.33
C MET A 192 -39.12 3.64 -7.65
N PRO A 193 -39.10 2.39 -8.18
CA PRO A 193 -40.29 1.67 -8.62
C PRO A 193 -41.33 1.47 -7.51
N THR A 194 -42.62 1.49 -7.89
CA THR A 194 -43.76 1.29 -6.99
C THR A 194 -44.35 -0.13 -7.02
N ALA A 195 -43.80 -1.04 -7.82
CA ALA A 195 -44.31 -2.41 -7.93
C ALA A 195 -44.18 -3.18 -6.60
N GLU A 196 -45.08 -4.14 -6.36
CA GLU A 196 -45.25 -4.86 -5.08
C GLU A 196 -44.05 -5.76 -4.68
N GLU A 197 -43.07 -5.96 -5.55
CA GLU A 197 -41.86 -6.72 -5.21
C GLU A 197 -40.78 -5.79 -4.63
N GLU A 198 -40.43 -5.99 -3.36
CA GLU A 198 -39.25 -5.41 -2.71
C GLU A 198 -38.00 -5.92 -3.45
N ARG A 199 -37.33 -4.99 -4.14
CA ARG A 199 -36.12 -5.27 -4.94
C ARG A 199 -35.04 -4.30 -4.49
N ASP A 200 -33.86 -4.84 -4.19
CA ASP A 200 -32.65 -4.05 -4.05
C ASP A 200 -32.11 -3.70 -5.43
N PHE A 201 -31.51 -2.53 -5.55
CA PHE A 201 -30.87 -2.08 -6.78
C PHE A 201 -29.40 -1.74 -6.53
N SER A 202 -28.64 -1.69 -7.60
CA SER A 202 -27.35 -1.02 -7.66
C SER A 202 -27.32 -0.08 -8.84
N TYR A 203 -26.39 0.88 -8.84
CA TYR A 203 -26.19 1.79 -9.96
C TYR A 203 -24.71 1.94 -10.30
N VAL A 204 -24.43 2.07 -11.60
CA VAL A 204 -23.11 2.37 -12.17
C VAL A 204 -23.23 3.49 -13.20
N LEU A 205 -22.18 4.27 -13.38
CA LEU A 205 -22.02 5.18 -14.51
C LEU A 205 -21.16 4.52 -15.55
N ARG A 206 -21.67 4.43 -16.78
CA ARG A 206 -20.93 3.96 -17.95
C ARG A 206 -20.79 5.08 -18.96
N VAL A 207 -19.56 5.37 -19.36
CA VAL A 207 -19.23 6.39 -20.36
C VAL A 207 -18.61 5.72 -21.57
N TYR A 208 -18.88 6.25 -22.76
CA TYR A 208 -18.44 5.66 -24.02
C TYR A 208 -17.63 6.65 -24.84
N ASP A 209 -16.61 6.15 -25.55
CA ASP A 209 -15.95 6.92 -26.59
C ASP A 209 -16.61 6.71 -27.98
N ARG A 210 -16.10 7.41 -28.99
CA ARG A 210 -16.59 7.32 -30.38
C ARG A 210 -16.41 5.95 -31.03
N SER A 211 -15.49 5.13 -30.50
CA SER A 211 -15.22 3.77 -30.99
C SER A 211 -16.09 2.72 -30.27
N GLY A 212 -16.91 3.14 -29.31
CA GLY A 212 -17.76 2.25 -28.51
C GLY A 212 -17.03 1.56 -27.35
N ARG A 213 -15.78 1.94 -27.06
CA ARG A 213 -15.09 1.55 -25.82
C ARG A 213 -15.75 2.26 -24.65
N TYR A 214 -15.68 1.68 -23.46
CA TYR A 214 -16.34 2.25 -22.30
C TYR A 214 -15.50 2.18 -21.04
N ASP A 215 -15.67 3.21 -20.20
CA ASP A 215 -15.27 3.17 -18.79
C ASP A 215 -16.53 3.03 -17.94
N GLU A 216 -16.44 2.30 -16.83
CA GLU A 216 -17.56 2.07 -15.92
C GLU A 216 -17.14 2.18 -14.45
N THR A 217 -17.96 2.82 -13.62
CA THR A 217 -17.71 2.95 -12.17
C THR A 217 -18.06 1.67 -11.41
N GLU A 218 -17.56 1.53 -10.19
CA GLU A 218 -18.03 0.52 -9.24
C GLU A 218 -19.55 0.62 -9.01
N ALA A 219 -20.18 -0.53 -8.75
CA ALA A 219 -21.60 -0.63 -8.47
C ALA A 219 -21.90 -0.15 -7.05
N LEU A 220 -22.72 0.90 -6.94
CA LEU A 220 -23.13 1.46 -5.64
C LEU A 220 -24.54 0.98 -5.28
N PRO A 221 -24.81 0.60 -4.01
CA PRO A 221 -26.09 0.07 -3.60
C PRO A 221 -27.17 1.16 -3.56
N LEU A 222 -28.40 0.75 -3.88
CA LEU A 222 -29.60 1.57 -3.90
C LEU A 222 -30.80 0.72 -3.45
N SER A 223 -31.20 0.83 -2.19
CA SER A 223 -32.27 0.01 -1.63
C SER A 223 -33.57 0.79 -1.41
N ARG A 224 -34.69 0.07 -1.44
CA ARG A 224 -36.02 0.60 -1.14
C ARG A 224 -36.23 0.60 0.36
N SER A 225 -36.87 1.63 0.91
CA SER A 225 -37.26 1.68 2.33
C SER A 225 -38.66 2.27 2.51
N GLU A 226 -39.45 1.69 3.42
CA GLU A 226 -40.77 2.22 3.80
C GLU A 226 -40.68 3.42 4.77
N LYS A 227 -39.57 3.57 5.50
CA LYS A 227 -39.40 4.59 6.55
C LYS A 227 -39.05 5.96 5.95
N THR A 228 -39.47 7.05 6.63
CA THR A 228 -38.99 8.40 6.27
C THR A 228 -37.63 8.58 6.93
N MET A 229 -36.53 8.37 6.21
CA MET A 229 -35.24 8.87 6.72
C MET A 229 -35.24 10.38 6.52
N ARG A 230 -35.21 11.12 7.63
CA ARG A 230 -34.96 12.57 7.55
C ARG A 230 -33.55 12.75 7.02
N PRO A 231 -33.32 13.55 5.97
CA PRO A 231 -31.97 13.98 5.67
C PRO A 231 -31.40 14.61 6.96
N GLU A 232 -30.17 14.25 7.32
CA GLU A 232 -29.46 15.03 8.32
C GLU A 232 -29.55 16.49 7.90
N ALA A 233 -30.11 17.32 8.78
CA ALA A 233 -30.30 18.72 8.50
C ALA A 233 -28.94 19.41 8.47
N GLY A 234 -28.29 19.46 7.30
CA GLY A 234 -27.02 20.19 7.13
C GLY A 234 -26.11 19.76 5.97
N THR A 235 -26.29 18.58 5.36
CA THR A 235 -25.25 17.97 4.50
C THR A 235 -25.70 17.71 3.05
N ALA A 236 -26.33 18.69 2.39
CA ALA A 236 -26.31 18.69 0.92
C ALA A 236 -24.90 19.10 0.50
N ALA A 237 -23.99 18.13 0.32
CA ALA A 237 -22.69 18.40 -0.28
C ALA A 237 -22.91 19.12 -1.63
N ALA A 238 -22.25 20.26 -1.84
CA ALA A 238 -22.46 21.07 -3.05
C ALA A 238 -22.08 20.30 -4.33
N ALA A 239 -21.16 19.33 -4.24
CA ALA A 239 -20.72 18.47 -5.34
C ALA A 239 -20.24 17.10 -4.80
N PRO A 240 -21.15 16.18 -4.44
CA PRO A 240 -20.78 14.86 -3.90
C PRO A 240 -19.99 14.04 -4.94
N GLY A 241 -18.88 13.43 -4.52
CA GLY A 241 -18.06 12.57 -5.39
C GLY A 241 -17.20 13.29 -6.43
N THR A 242 -17.14 14.63 -6.41
CA THR A 242 -16.24 15.38 -7.31
C THR A 242 -14.82 15.34 -6.78
N GLY A 243 -13.85 14.97 -7.62
CA GLY A 243 -12.45 14.79 -7.23
C GLY A 243 -12.09 13.38 -6.75
N GLU A 244 -13.05 12.46 -6.72
CA GLU A 244 -12.84 11.04 -6.42
C GLU A 244 -12.86 10.21 -7.72
N ASP A 245 -12.03 9.17 -7.81
CA ASP A 245 -12.14 8.15 -8.86
C ASP A 245 -12.79 6.89 -8.29
N ARG A 246 -13.83 6.38 -8.98
CA ARG A 246 -14.48 5.10 -8.65
C ARG A 246 -14.58 4.22 -9.89
N THR A 247 -13.67 4.38 -10.85
CA THR A 247 -13.66 3.59 -12.09
C THR A 247 -13.31 2.13 -11.80
N ALA A 248 -14.22 1.21 -12.10
CA ALA A 248 -13.99 -0.24 -12.02
C ALA A 248 -13.42 -0.80 -13.34
N VAL A 249 -13.85 -0.27 -14.49
CA VAL A 249 -13.40 -0.69 -15.82
C VAL A 249 -12.92 0.53 -16.58
N ARG A 250 -11.70 0.48 -17.13
CA ARG A 250 -11.09 1.58 -17.89
C ARG A 250 -10.60 1.11 -19.26
N ASN A 251 -11.29 1.47 -20.34
CA ASN A 251 -10.95 1.14 -21.72
C ASN A 251 -10.78 2.34 -22.65
N ILE A 252 -11.20 3.54 -22.25
CA ILE A 252 -11.06 4.75 -23.04
C ILE A 252 -9.61 5.27 -22.90
N PRO A 253 -8.83 5.37 -24.00
CA PRO A 253 -7.49 5.92 -23.95
C PRO A 253 -7.57 7.43 -23.82
N VAL A 254 -7.30 7.91 -22.61
CA VAL A 254 -7.18 9.33 -22.31
C VAL A 254 -5.73 9.75 -22.54
N ARG A 255 -5.52 10.83 -23.30
CA ARG A 255 -4.19 11.33 -23.68
C ARG A 255 -4.20 12.84 -23.80
N GLY A 256 -3.12 13.51 -23.38
CA GLY A 256 -3.05 14.97 -23.38
C GLY A 256 -2.47 15.49 -22.08
N GLY A 257 -2.81 16.70 -21.67
CA GLY A 257 -2.34 17.28 -20.41
C GLY A 257 -3.49 17.79 -19.55
N VAL A 258 -3.24 17.86 -18.25
CA VAL A 258 -4.16 18.41 -17.26
C VAL A 258 -4.07 19.92 -17.27
N VAL A 259 -5.21 20.57 -17.44
CA VAL A 259 -5.34 22.00 -17.17
C VAL A 259 -6.14 22.18 -15.90
N THR A 260 -5.53 22.83 -14.92
CA THR A 260 -6.13 23.14 -13.62
C THR A 260 -6.48 24.62 -13.56
N VAL A 261 -7.75 24.93 -13.31
CA VAL A 261 -8.22 26.28 -12.98
C VAL A 261 -8.50 26.33 -11.50
N TYR A 262 -7.85 27.25 -10.81
CA TYR A 262 -7.93 27.43 -9.37
C TYR A 262 -8.22 28.89 -9.05
N GLY A 263 -9.04 29.15 -8.03
CA GLY A 263 -9.21 30.51 -7.53
C GLY A 263 -9.63 30.58 -6.07
N ARG A 264 -9.34 31.71 -5.42
CA ARG A 264 -9.72 32.02 -4.03
C ARG A 264 -10.55 33.30 -3.98
N ASN A 265 -11.15 33.60 -2.82
CA ASN A 265 -11.80 34.87 -2.53
C ASN A 265 -12.99 35.24 -3.44
N VAL A 266 -13.73 34.25 -3.96
CA VAL A 266 -14.91 34.51 -4.82
C VAL A 266 -15.94 35.37 -4.06
N PRO A 267 -16.42 36.49 -4.63
CA PRO A 267 -17.39 37.35 -3.94
C PRO A 267 -18.73 36.63 -3.66
N PRO A 268 -19.39 36.89 -2.52
CA PRO A 268 -20.68 36.26 -2.20
C PRO A 268 -21.75 36.54 -3.25
N GLY A 269 -22.45 35.50 -3.71
CA GLY A 269 -23.53 35.60 -4.70
C GLY A 269 -23.05 35.64 -6.16
N TYR A 270 -21.76 35.46 -6.42
CA TYR A 270 -21.21 35.29 -7.77
C TYR A 270 -21.12 33.81 -8.13
N ARG A 271 -21.24 33.50 -9.43
CA ARG A 271 -21.05 32.16 -10.00
C ARG A 271 -19.75 32.13 -10.79
N VAL A 272 -19.01 31.04 -10.68
CA VAL A 272 -17.80 30.80 -11.45
C VAL A 272 -18.14 29.83 -12.58
N GLU A 273 -17.71 30.14 -13.80
CA GLU A 273 -17.76 29.23 -14.94
C GLU A 273 -16.32 28.98 -15.42
N ALA A 274 -15.98 27.72 -15.66
CA ALA A 274 -14.72 27.32 -16.26
C ALA A 274 -14.97 26.13 -17.18
N PHE A 275 -14.28 26.07 -18.33
CA PHE A 275 -14.50 25.01 -19.33
C PHE A 275 -15.96 24.89 -19.82
N GLY A 276 -16.74 25.97 -19.76
CA GLY A 276 -18.17 25.99 -20.11
C GLY A 276 -19.09 25.30 -19.08
N GLU A 277 -18.59 25.04 -17.87
CA GLU A 277 -19.32 24.41 -16.78
C GLU A 277 -19.35 25.34 -15.55
N THR A 278 -20.43 25.32 -14.77
CA THR A 278 -20.52 26.07 -13.50
C THR A 278 -19.75 25.35 -12.40
N MET A 279 -18.81 26.04 -11.76
CA MET A 279 -17.97 25.48 -10.70
C MET A 279 -18.62 25.67 -9.32
N PRO A 280 -18.66 24.62 -8.48
CA PRO A 280 -19.02 24.77 -7.08
C PRO A 280 -17.94 25.58 -6.34
N VAL A 281 -18.38 26.46 -5.45
CA VAL A 281 -17.51 27.27 -4.59
C VAL A 281 -17.65 26.76 -3.17
N ASP A 282 -16.53 26.53 -2.48
CA ASP A 282 -16.50 26.00 -1.12
C ASP A 282 -16.86 27.08 -0.06
N PRO A 283 -17.00 26.72 1.24
CA PRO A 283 -17.27 27.70 2.30
C PRO A 283 -16.20 28.78 2.47
N ASP A 284 -14.94 28.49 2.13
CA ASP A 284 -13.80 29.41 2.16
C ASP A 284 -13.73 30.33 0.92
N ARG A 285 -14.69 30.15 0.00
CA ARG A 285 -14.84 30.89 -1.25
C ARG A 285 -13.71 30.63 -2.23
N ALA A 286 -13.20 29.41 -2.23
CA ALA A 286 -12.28 28.88 -3.23
C ALA A 286 -12.98 27.90 -4.17
N PHE A 287 -12.37 27.67 -5.33
CA PHE A 287 -12.79 26.66 -6.30
C PHE A 287 -11.56 26.07 -6.99
N VAL A 288 -11.66 24.80 -7.38
CA VAL A 288 -10.65 24.10 -8.17
C VAL A 288 -11.35 23.18 -9.17
N VAL A 289 -10.85 23.16 -10.40
CA VAL A 289 -11.27 22.21 -11.42
C VAL A 289 -10.09 21.82 -12.29
N ASN A 290 -9.96 20.53 -12.56
CA ASN A 290 -8.98 19.99 -13.49
C ASN A 290 -9.69 19.36 -14.70
N ARG A 291 -9.14 19.55 -15.91
CA ARG A 291 -9.62 18.90 -17.13
C ARG A 291 -8.44 18.36 -17.93
N ILE A 292 -8.52 17.10 -18.34
CA ILE A 292 -7.60 16.53 -19.31
C ILE A 292 -8.06 16.95 -20.70
N LEU A 293 -7.20 17.68 -21.39
CA LEU A 293 -7.43 18.18 -22.73
C LEU A 293 -6.48 17.47 -23.71
N PRO A 294 -6.95 17.08 -24.91
CA PRO A 294 -6.12 16.40 -25.89
C PRO A 294 -4.97 17.29 -26.39
N PRO A 295 -3.92 16.75 -27.02
CA PRO A 295 -2.87 17.57 -27.60
C PRO A 295 -3.40 18.58 -28.64
N GLY A 296 -2.82 19.80 -28.65
CA GLY A 296 -3.23 20.91 -29.51
C GLY A 296 -3.49 22.22 -28.76
N ASP A 297 -3.99 23.22 -29.49
CA ASP A 297 -4.34 24.54 -28.93
C ASP A 297 -5.75 24.53 -28.33
N HIS A 298 -5.88 25.03 -27.10
CA HIS A 298 -7.14 25.14 -26.36
C HIS A 298 -7.35 26.55 -25.80
N GLY A 299 -8.57 27.08 -25.94
CA GLY A 299 -8.98 28.30 -25.25
C GLY A 299 -9.66 27.95 -23.94
N VAL A 300 -9.08 28.36 -22.81
CA VAL A 300 -9.66 28.19 -21.47
C VAL A 300 -10.32 29.50 -21.08
N GLU A 301 -11.65 29.51 -21.11
CA GLU A 301 -12.45 30.65 -20.65
C GLU A 301 -12.84 30.44 -19.19
N VAL A 302 -12.63 31.49 -18.38
CA VAL A 302 -13.02 31.56 -16.96
C VAL A 302 -13.86 32.80 -16.77
N SER A 303 -15.11 32.64 -16.31
CA SER A 303 -16.00 33.75 -15.99
C SER A 303 -16.38 33.75 -14.51
N VAL A 304 -16.50 34.94 -13.92
CA VAL A 304 -17.02 35.16 -12.56
C VAL A 304 -18.17 36.15 -12.66
N GLU A 305 -19.38 35.63 -12.71
CA GLU A 305 -20.60 36.39 -13.00
C GLU A 305 -21.38 36.73 -11.72
N GLY A 306 -21.80 37.99 -11.58
CA GLY A 306 -22.53 38.49 -10.41
C GLY A 306 -23.93 38.99 -10.72
N VAL A 307 -24.71 39.22 -9.65
CA VAL A 307 -26.11 39.72 -9.71
C VAL A 307 -26.23 41.21 -10.09
N SER A 308 -25.11 41.96 -10.15
CA SER A 308 -25.09 43.38 -10.50
C SER A 308 -24.92 43.62 -12.00
N LYS A 309 -25.62 44.62 -12.55
CA LYS A 309 -25.45 45.11 -13.93
C LYS A 309 -24.06 45.72 -14.24
N SER A 310 -23.13 45.71 -13.27
CA SER A 310 -21.80 46.31 -13.39
C SER A 310 -20.68 45.37 -13.86
N GLY A 311 -21.00 44.17 -14.33
CA GLY A 311 -20.09 43.31 -15.11
C GLY A 311 -19.50 42.14 -14.32
N GLY A 312 -19.54 40.95 -14.93
CA GLY A 312 -18.74 39.80 -14.53
C GLY A 312 -17.30 39.95 -15.02
N LEU A 313 -16.36 39.27 -14.35
CA LEU A 313 -14.99 39.16 -14.83
C LEU A 313 -14.93 38.02 -15.85
N HIS A 314 -14.33 38.24 -17.01
CA HIS A 314 -14.14 37.20 -18.03
C HIS A 314 -12.67 37.18 -18.42
N PHE A 315 -12.06 36.00 -18.34
CA PHE A 315 -10.68 35.73 -18.73
C PHE A 315 -10.68 34.64 -19.80
N ALA A 316 -9.81 34.76 -20.78
CA ALA A 316 -9.58 33.74 -21.79
C ALA A 316 -8.06 33.52 -21.91
N ARG A 317 -7.62 32.28 -21.71
CA ARG A 317 -6.21 31.88 -21.80
C ARG A 317 -6.06 30.82 -22.87
N GLU A 318 -5.31 31.13 -23.93
CA GLU A 318 -4.93 30.13 -24.94
C GLU A 318 -3.75 29.30 -24.40
N ILE A 319 -3.90 27.98 -24.36
CA ILE A 319 -2.92 27.01 -23.87
C ILE A 319 -2.62 26.02 -25.00
N ASN A 320 -1.35 25.78 -25.29
CA ASN A 320 -0.92 24.70 -26.19
C ASN A 320 -0.55 23.48 -25.36
N ILE A 321 -1.10 22.31 -25.72
CA ILE A 321 -0.76 21.03 -25.12
C ILE A 321 0.16 20.30 -26.10
N PRO A 322 1.48 20.20 -25.82
CA PRO A 322 2.43 19.62 -26.74
C PRO A 322 2.28 18.10 -26.87
N ASP A 323 2.55 17.58 -28.07
CA ASP A 323 2.64 16.14 -28.31
C ASP A 323 3.91 15.53 -27.70
N ASN A 324 4.97 16.34 -27.49
CA ASN A 324 6.20 15.89 -26.85
C ASN A 324 6.62 16.90 -25.80
N GLU A 325 6.79 16.43 -24.58
CA GLU A 325 7.27 17.23 -23.46
C GLU A 325 8.36 16.43 -22.75
N TRP A 326 9.48 17.07 -22.44
CA TRP A 326 10.63 16.40 -21.86
C TRP A 326 11.16 17.22 -20.71
N PHE A 327 11.28 16.57 -19.56
CA PHE A 327 12.02 17.04 -18.42
C PHE A 327 13.22 16.12 -18.23
N TYR A 328 14.42 16.67 -18.19
CA TYR A 328 15.62 15.91 -17.91
C TYR A 328 16.63 16.72 -17.14
N VAL A 329 17.41 16.03 -16.32
CA VAL A 329 18.58 16.55 -15.64
C VAL A 329 19.66 15.51 -15.76
N ALA A 330 20.86 15.87 -16.21
CA ALA A 330 21.97 14.92 -16.26
C ALA A 330 23.28 15.54 -15.77
N LEU A 331 24.09 14.70 -15.13
CA LEU A 331 25.42 14.97 -14.64
C LEU A 331 26.37 13.92 -15.20
N ALA A 332 27.42 14.39 -15.84
CA ALA A 332 28.57 13.57 -16.20
C ALA A 332 29.81 14.17 -15.56
N ASP A 333 30.45 13.43 -14.67
CA ASP A 333 31.70 13.79 -14.03
C ASP A 333 32.77 12.76 -14.37
N LEU A 334 33.89 13.22 -14.92
CA LEU A 334 35.01 12.39 -15.32
C LEU A 334 36.29 12.99 -14.77
N THR A 335 37.03 12.21 -13.99
CA THR A 335 38.32 12.60 -13.43
C THR A 335 39.38 11.60 -13.84
N ILE A 336 40.35 12.04 -14.64
CA ILE A 336 41.52 11.26 -15.00
C ILE A 336 42.72 11.87 -14.29
N GLY A 337 43.36 11.11 -13.40
CA GLY A 337 44.49 11.58 -12.62
C GLY A 337 45.71 10.69 -12.80
N ARG A 338 46.89 11.28 -12.68
CA ARG A 338 48.15 10.56 -12.52
C ARG A 338 48.69 10.84 -11.13
N ARG A 339 48.77 9.79 -10.31
CA ARG A 339 49.40 9.84 -8.99
C ARG A 339 50.91 9.99 -9.15
N THR A 340 51.52 10.73 -8.24
CA THR A 340 52.96 10.99 -8.18
C THR A 340 53.47 10.77 -6.75
N GLY A 341 52.89 9.80 -6.04
CA GLY A 341 53.20 9.44 -4.65
C GLY A 341 54.53 8.68 -4.48
N ASP A 342 54.79 8.15 -3.29
CA ASP A 342 56.03 7.43 -2.97
C ASP A 342 55.98 5.97 -3.51
N ASP A 343 56.92 5.60 -4.38
CA ASP A 343 57.07 4.26 -4.98
C ASP A 343 57.09 3.11 -3.94
N ASN A 344 57.38 3.41 -2.66
CA ASN A 344 57.39 2.41 -1.60
C ASN A 344 55.99 1.93 -1.15
N ILE A 345 54.90 2.65 -1.48
CA ILE A 345 53.52 2.30 -1.07
C ILE A 345 53.07 0.96 -1.68
N GLU A 346 53.41 0.72 -2.95
CA GLU A 346 53.08 -0.54 -3.65
C GLU A 346 53.83 -1.76 -3.08
N THR A 347 54.97 -1.53 -2.42
CA THR A 347 55.75 -2.58 -1.74
C THR A 347 55.08 -3.11 -0.47
N VAL A 348 54.20 -2.33 0.16
CA VAL A 348 53.51 -2.70 1.42
C VAL A 348 52.14 -3.33 1.14
N ARG A 349 51.52 -2.99 -0.01
CA ARG A 349 50.22 -3.50 -0.45
C ARG A 349 50.21 -3.75 -1.97
N PRO A 350 50.69 -4.93 -2.43
CA PRO A 350 50.80 -5.24 -3.85
C PRO A 350 49.42 -5.38 -4.50
N GLY A 351 49.18 -4.68 -5.62
CA GLY A 351 47.96 -4.76 -6.42
C GLY A 351 46.86 -3.76 -6.07
N GLU A 352 47.10 -2.84 -5.13
CA GLU A 352 46.15 -1.79 -4.70
C GLU A 352 46.54 -0.38 -5.23
N TYR A 353 47.68 -0.26 -5.94
CA TYR A 353 48.24 1.03 -6.39
C TYR A 353 48.35 1.09 -7.91
N ASP A 354 47.56 1.97 -8.54
CA ASP A 354 47.71 2.32 -9.96
C ASP A 354 48.21 3.77 -10.09
N ASP A 355 49.32 3.97 -10.82
CA ASP A 355 49.93 5.28 -11.11
C ASP A 355 48.98 6.24 -11.84
N VAL A 356 48.00 5.71 -12.56
CA VAL A 356 47.00 6.47 -13.29
C VAL A 356 45.62 5.94 -12.90
N TYR A 357 44.78 6.81 -12.34
CA TYR A 357 43.39 6.48 -12.04
C TYR A 357 42.46 7.22 -12.97
N SER A 358 41.27 6.64 -13.13
CA SER A 358 40.21 7.24 -13.89
C SER A 358 38.91 6.95 -13.18
N LYS A 359 38.36 7.96 -12.51
CA LYS A 359 37.07 7.90 -11.82
C LYS A 359 35.99 8.57 -12.66
N GLY A 360 34.77 8.09 -12.54
CA GLY A 360 33.62 8.66 -13.20
C GLY A 360 32.36 8.57 -12.34
N ARG A 361 31.45 9.49 -12.60
CA ARG A 361 30.05 9.38 -12.18
C ARG A 361 29.14 9.82 -13.31
N LEU A 362 28.14 9.01 -13.58
CA LEU A 362 27.05 9.37 -14.47
C LEU A 362 25.75 9.28 -13.68
N ALA A 363 25.05 10.39 -13.59
CA ALA A 363 23.73 10.45 -13.01
C ALA A 363 22.79 11.16 -13.97
N PHE A 364 21.59 10.63 -14.17
CA PHE A 364 20.58 11.34 -14.93
C PHE A 364 19.18 11.00 -14.43
N TYR A 365 18.28 11.94 -14.67
CA TYR A 365 16.84 11.79 -14.55
C TYR A 365 16.21 12.28 -15.85
N LEU A 366 15.21 11.56 -16.33
CA LEU A 366 14.51 11.84 -17.58
C LEU A 366 13.05 11.41 -17.39
N LYS A 367 12.11 12.35 -17.55
CA LYS A 367 10.68 12.09 -17.67
C LYS A 367 10.17 12.79 -18.91
N GLY A 368 9.57 12.06 -19.83
CA GLY A 368 9.09 12.69 -21.04
C GLY A 368 8.00 11.94 -21.78
N LYS A 369 7.12 12.72 -22.40
CA LYS A 369 6.03 12.25 -23.23
C LYS A 369 6.46 12.19 -24.68
N ILE A 370 6.18 11.07 -25.34
CA ILE A 370 6.50 10.84 -26.76
C ILE A 370 5.19 10.68 -27.53
N LYS A 371 4.94 11.57 -28.50
CA LYS A 371 3.74 11.61 -29.36
C LYS A 371 2.41 11.62 -28.57
N GLY A 372 2.41 12.14 -27.36
CA GLY A 372 1.24 12.20 -26.48
C GLY A 372 0.77 10.85 -25.94
N GLU A 373 1.42 9.74 -26.32
CA GLU A 373 0.95 8.37 -26.07
C GLU A 373 1.87 7.57 -25.15
N TYR A 374 3.17 7.85 -25.16
CA TYR A 374 4.15 7.13 -24.36
C TYR A 374 4.73 8.04 -23.28
N LEU A 375 4.92 7.50 -22.07
CA LEU A 375 5.63 8.18 -20.99
C LEU A 375 6.92 7.40 -20.69
N LEU A 376 8.07 8.03 -20.87
CA LEU A 376 9.37 7.47 -20.51
C LEU A 376 9.85 8.13 -19.22
N THR A 377 10.01 7.34 -18.16
CA THR A 377 10.69 7.73 -16.93
C THR A 377 11.96 6.91 -16.81
N ALA A 378 13.13 7.54 -16.70
CA ALA A 378 14.40 6.88 -16.58
C ALA A 378 15.29 7.63 -15.59
N ALA A 379 15.93 6.88 -14.70
CA ALA A 379 16.88 7.42 -13.75
C ALA A 379 18.07 6.47 -13.63
N ALA A 380 19.27 7.02 -13.51
CA ALA A 380 20.45 6.23 -13.18
C ALA A 380 21.37 7.06 -12.31
N ASP A 381 22.05 6.42 -11.37
CA ASP A 381 23.18 7.00 -10.65
C ASP A 381 24.21 5.90 -10.41
N THR A 382 25.34 5.99 -11.12
CA THR A 382 26.41 4.98 -11.01
C THR A 382 27.12 5.04 -9.65
N GLY A 383 26.92 6.13 -8.88
CA GLY A 383 27.86 6.52 -7.85
C GLY A 383 29.19 6.99 -8.46
N GLU A 384 30.10 7.47 -7.61
CA GLU A 384 31.47 7.75 -8.02
C GLU A 384 32.32 6.49 -7.83
N ASP A 385 32.91 6.00 -8.91
CA ASP A 385 33.73 4.79 -8.93
C ASP A 385 34.78 4.86 -10.05
N ASP A 386 35.73 3.93 -10.08
CA ASP A 386 36.65 3.77 -11.21
C ASP A 386 35.84 3.51 -12.50
N ILE A 387 36.22 4.13 -13.63
CA ILE A 387 35.48 4.04 -14.91
C ILE A 387 35.26 2.59 -15.33
N GLU A 388 36.20 1.70 -15.03
CA GLU A 388 36.08 0.27 -15.34
C GLU A 388 35.01 -0.46 -14.50
N ASN A 389 34.68 0.07 -13.33
CA ASN A 389 33.73 -0.48 -12.36
C ASN A 389 32.41 0.32 -12.29
N MET A 390 32.38 1.55 -12.81
CA MET A 390 31.21 2.44 -12.82
C MET A 390 29.96 1.82 -13.45
N PHE A 391 30.14 0.89 -14.40
CA PHE A 391 29.06 0.13 -15.05
C PHE A 391 29.01 -1.36 -14.64
N ARG A 392 29.76 -1.75 -13.61
CA ARG A 392 29.68 -3.08 -12.98
C ARG A 392 28.71 -3.01 -11.79
N ASP A 393 28.11 -4.15 -11.45
CA ASP A 393 27.14 -4.30 -10.35
C ASP A 393 26.02 -3.24 -10.39
N LEU A 394 25.42 -3.04 -11.57
CA LEU A 394 24.28 -2.11 -11.76
C LEU A 394 23.03 -2.55 -10.97
N ASP A 395 22.97 -3.82 -10.61
CA ASP A 395 21.98 -4.46 -9.75
C ASP A 395 22.34 -4.40 -8.26
N GLY A 396 23.56 -3.99 -7.91
CA GLY A 396 24.00 -3.82 -6.52
C GLY A 396 23.11 -2.82 -5.78
N LYS A 397 22.53 -3.26 -4.66
CA LYS A 397 21.57 -2.48 -3.87
C LYS A 397 22.29 -1.73 -2.75
N ASP A 398 21.89 -0.47 -2.50
CA ASP A 398 22.47 0.33 -1.42
C ASP A 398 21.84 -0.07 -0.08
N PRO A 399 22.59 -0.62 0.91
CA PRO A 399 22.06 -0.94 2.23
C PRO A 399 21.46 0.26 2.96
N ARG A 400 21.83 1.50 2.60
CA ARG A 400 21.20 2.72 3.12
C ARG A 400 19.75 2.87 2.69
N GLN A 401 19.30 2.11 1.69
CA GLN A 401 17.89 2.02 1.34
C GLN A 401 17.06 1.29 2.40
N LEU A 402 17.66 0.47 3.28
CA LEU A 402 16.96 -0.08 4.45
C LEU A 402 16.54 1.03 5.41
N LEU A 403 17.37 2.07 5.54
CA LEU A 403 17.09 3.25 6.37
C LEU A 403 16.01 4.15 5.75
N ARG A 404 15.86 4.13 4.41
CA ARG A 404 14.74 4.80 3.70
C ARG A 404 13.38 4.10 3.91
N ARG A 405 13.35 2.88 4.48
CA ARG A 405 12.11 2.10 4.74
C ARG A 405 11.46 2.41 6.08
N LEU A 406 12.11 3.21 6.93
CA LEU A 406 11.55 3.64 8.21
C LEU A 406 10.58 4.81 8.04
N ASP A 407 10.78 5.64 7.00
CA ASP A 407 9.79 6.57 6.43
C ASP A 407 10.41 7.20 5.15
N PRO A 408 9.74 7.18 3.99
CA PRO A 408 10.19 7.91 2.79
C PRO A 408 10.35 9.42 3.02
N ASP A 409 9.65 9.99 4.01
CA ASP A 409 9.75 11.40 4.39
C ASP A 409 11.02 11.73 5.22
N ASP A 410 11.81 10.74 5.65
CA ASP A 410 12.91 10.94 6.61
C ASP A 410 14.31 11.15 6.02
N TYR A 411 14.54 10.88 4.73
CA TYR A 411 15.92 10.89 4.19
C TYR A 411 16.31 12.21 3.50
N TYR A 412 16.81 13.13 4.34
CA TYR A 412 17.67 14.32 4.11
C TYR A 412 17.02 15.71 3.97
N PRO A 413 17.74 16.73 4.48
CA PRO A 413 17.14 17.82 5.21
C PRO A 413 16.57 18.84 4.25
N VAL A 414 15.52 19.52 4.66
CA VAL A 414 14.97 20.68 3.96
C VAL A 414 16.14 21.48 3.38
N TYR A 415 16.20 21.65 2.05
CA TYR A 415 17.27 22.35 1.36
C TYR A 415 17.36 23.84 1.74
N GLY A 416 16.67 24.27 2.79
CA GLY A 416 16.53 25.67 3.11
C GLY A 416 15.52 26.36 2.20
N ASP A 417 14.60 25.65 1.54
CA ASP A 417 13.66 26.25 0.59
C ASP A 417 12.22 25.68 0.61
N ASP A 418 11.87 24.80 1.55
CA ASP A 418 10.55 24.15 1.67
C ASP A 418 10.18 23.24 0.48
N SER A 419 11.17 22.75 -0.27
CA SER A 419 10.96 21.76 -1.33
C SER A 419 10.44 20.43 -0.77
N THR A 420 9.47 19.83 -1.45
CA THR A 420 9.02 18.45 -1.21
C THR A 420 9.81 17.47 -2.05
N PHE A 421 10.08 16.30 -1.49
CA PHE A 421 10.74 15.20 -2.20
C PHE A 421 9.66 14.21 -2.68
N VAL A 422 9.73 13.81 -3.95
CA VAL A 422 8.88 12.76 -4.53
C VAL A 422 9.80 11.77 -5.24
N GLU A 423 9.65 10.48 -4.92
CA GLU A 423 10.41 9.41 -5.57
C GLU A 423 9.68 8.90 -6.83
N ASP A 424 9.87 9.61 -7.94
CA ASP A 424 9.24 9.29 -9.25
C ASP A 424 9.85 8.06 -9.94
N ALA A 425 11.04 7.62 -9.50
CA ALA A 425 11.77 6.47 -10.04
C ALA A 425 12.27 5.53 -8.92
N PRO A 426 11.37 4.83 -8.21
CA PRO A 426 11.74 4.00 -7.07
C PRO A 426 12.61 2.81 -7.50
N THR A 427 13.86 2.78 -7.04
CA THR A 427 14.84 1.74 -7.39
C THR A 427 15.72 1.38 -6.21
N LYS A 428 15.86 0.07 -5.94
CA LYS A 428 16.84 -0.44 -4.97
C LYS A 428 18.27 -0.49 -5.52
N GLY A 429 18.44 -0.55 -6.85
CA GLY A 429 19.76 -0.55 -7.50
C GLY A 429 20.06 0.75 -8.27
N LYS A 430 21.13 0.74 -9.07
CA LYS A 430 21.72 1.95 -9.69
C LYS A 430 20.96 2.49 -10.91
N PHE A 431 19.94 1.77 -11.39
CA PHE A 431 19.23 2.08 -12.65
C PHE A 431 17.73 1.80 -12.56
N TYR A 432 16.94 2.73 -13.10
CA TYR A 432 15.51 2.64 -13.29
C TYR A 432 15.16 3.07 -14.72
N ILE A 433 14.29 2.32 -15.39
CA ILE A 433 13.65 2.76 -16.62
C ILE A 433 12.23 2.22 -16.64
N ARG A 434 11.29 3.03 -17.10
CA ARG A 434 9.90 2.66 -17.30
C ARG A 434 9.40 3.40 -18.53
N LEU A 435 8.94 2.63 -19.52
CA LEU A 435 8.30 3.16 -20.72
C LEU A 435 6.85 2.67 -20.72
N GLU A 436 5.92 3.59 -20.64
CA GLU A 436 4.48 3.33 -20.52
C GLU A 436 3.73 3.74 -21.78
N ARG A 437 2.59 3.10 -22.03
CA ARG A 437 1.61 3.44 -23.05
C ARG A 437 0.23 2.99 -22.57
N GLY A 438 -0.53 3.90 -21.96
CA GLY A 438 -1.76 3.54 -21.25
C GLY A 438 -1.47 2.47 -20.19
N ASP A 439 -2.22 1.37 -20.20
CA ASP A 439 -2.04 0.29 -19.22
C ASP A 439 -0.88 -0.68 -19.56
N SER A 440 -0.11 -0.42 -20.62
CA SER A 440 1.05 -1.23 -20.98
C SER A 440 2.34 -0.54 -20.55
N HIS A 441 3.32 -1.28 -20.04
CA HIS A 441 4.63 -0.74 -19.73
C HIS A 441 5.74 -1.79 -19.87
N VAL A 442 6.96 -1.33 -20.09
CA VAL A 442 8.17 -2.14 -19.86
C VAL A 442 9.08 -1.36 -18.92
N MET A 443 9.64 -2.04 -17.94
CA MET A 443 10.47 -1.41 -16.93
C MET A 443 11.61 -2.28 -16.42
N TRP A 444 12.62 -1.61 -15.87
CA TRP A 444 13.62 -2.16 -14.97
C TRP A 444 13.60 -1.31 -13.69
N GLY A 445 13.45 -1.92 -12.52
CA GLY A 445 13.31 -1.21 -11.25
C GLY A 445 12.61 -2.04 -10.18
N ASN A 446 12.13 -1.41 -9.12
CA ASN A 446 11.26 -2.06 -8.14
C ASN A 446 9.84 -2.20 -8.71
N TYR A 447 9.23 -3.38 -8.63
CA TYR A 447 7.85 -3.62 -9.05
C TYR A 447 7.17 -4.70 -8.19
N LYS A 448 5.84 -4.65 -8.13
CA LYS A 448 5.01 -5.73 -7.60
C LYS A 448 4.38 -6.48 -8.77
N THR A 449 4.82 -7.72 -9.02
CA THR A 449 4.17 -8.59 -10.01
C THR A 449 2.91 -9.19 -9.41
N SER A 450 1.83 -9.26 -10.19
CA SER A 450 0.56 -9.87 -9.79
C SER A 450 -0.02 -10.69 -10.94
N ILE A 451 -0.21 -11.99 -10.71
CA ILE A 451 -0.83 -12.95 -11.63
C ILE A 451 -2.06 -13.54 -10.96
N THR A 452 -3.25 -13.13 -11.41
CA THR A 452 -4.55 -13.45 -10.76
C THR A 452 -5.51 -14.29 -11.60
N GLY A 453 -5.31 -14.42 -12.92
CA GLY A 453 -6.24 -15.09 -13.86
C GLY A 453 -6.18 -16.62 -13.92
N THR A 454 -5.33 -17.26 -13.12
CA THR A 454 -5.15 -18.71 -12.96
C THR A 454 -5.39 -19.06 -11.49
N GLU A 455 -5.85 -20.26 -11.15
CA GLU A 455 -5.96 -20.65 -9.74
C GLU A 455 -4.69 -21.31 -9.23
N PHE A 456 -4.07 -22.18 -10.04
CA PHE A 456 -2.93 -22.97 -9.59
C PHE A 456 -1.62 -22.17 -9.57
N LEU A 457 -1.39 -21.33 -10.58
CA LEU A 457 -0.10 -20.65 -10.81
C LEU A 457 -0.18 -19.14 -10.57
N ARG A 458 -0.89 -18.75 -9.51
CA ARG A 458 -0.89 -17.36 -9.04
C ARG A 458 0.49 -16.98 -8.53
N ALA A 459 0.84 -15.70 -8.68
CA ALA A 459 2.10 -15.16 -8.19
C ALA A 459 1.94 -13.66 -7.88
N GLU A 460 2.13 -13.30 -6.61
CA GLU A 460 2.15 -11.91 -6.14
C GLU A 460 3.47 -11.68 -5.41
N ARG A 461 4.40 -10.93 -6.01
CA ARG A 461 5.76 -10.74 -5.46
C ARG A 461 6.26 -9.31 -5.62
N GLY A 462 6.91 -8.77 -4.60
CA GLY A 462 7.68 -7.54 -4.67
C GLY A 462 9.13 -7.84 -5.07
N LEU A 463 9.58 -7.34 -6.22
CA LEU A 463 10.89 -7.69 -6.80
C LEU A 463 11.61 -6.45 -7.35
N TYR A 464 12.94 -6.54 -7.46
CA TYR A 464 13.77 -5.58 -8.20
C TYR A 464 14.36 -6.24 -9.44
N GLY A 465 14.05 -5.73 -10.62
CA GLY A 465 14.50 -6.30 -11.90
C GLY A 465 13.67 -5.82 -13.09
N ALA A 466 13.56 -6.66 -14.14
CA ALA A 466 12.76 -6.38 -15.32
C ALA A 466 11.28 -6.78 -15.15
N ASN A 467 10.36 -5.93 -15.58
CA ASN A 467 8.94 -6.22 -15.69
C ASN A 467 8.37 -5.69 -17.01
N ALA A 468 7.51 -6.46 -17.67
CA ALA A 468 6.84 -6.05 -18.89
C ALA A 468 5.36 -6.42 -18.81
N VAL A 469 4.48 -5.45 -19.02
CA VAL A 469 3.04 -5.62 -19.08
C VAL A 469 2.54 -5.07 -20.40
N TYR A 470 1.80 -5.88 -21.15
CA TYR A 470 1.16 -5.50 -22.39
C TYR A 470 -0.33 -5.78 -22.29
N ARG A 471 -1.14 -4.77 -22.57
CA ARG A 471 -2.60 -4.84 -22.64
C ARG A 471 -3.07 -4.26 -23.96
N SER A 472 -3.82 -5.03 -24.75
CA SER A 472 -4.31 -4.58 -26.05
C SER A 472 -5.36 -3.48 -25.91
N GLU A 473 -5.43 -2.55 -26.86
CA GLU A 473 -6.49 -1.52 -26.88
C GLU A 473 -7.89 -2.09 -27.14
N GLY A 474 -7.97 -3.25 -27.81
CA GLY A 474 -9.23 -3.97 -28.00
C GLY A 474 -9.72 -4.55 -26.67
N SER A 475 -11.04 -4.51 -26.47
CA SER A 475 -11.71 -5.11 -25.32
C SER A 475 -12.83 -6.04 -25.78
N THR A 476 -13.18 -7.01 -24.94
CA THR A 476 -14.40 -7.81 -25.10
C THR A 476 -15.62 -6.92 -24.89
N SER A 477 -16.80 -7.39 -25.30
CA SER A 477 -18.08 -6.75 -24.95
C SER A 477 -18.33 -6.64 -23.43
N PHE A 478 -17.58 -7.42 -22.62
CA PHE A 478 -17.60 -7.41 -21.16
C PHE A 478 -16.54 -6.49 -20.54
N GLY A 479 -15.73 -5.81 -21.35
CA GLY A 479 -14.78 -4.79 -20.89
C GLY A 479 -13.37 -5.29 -20.57
N GLU A 480 -13.08 -6.59 -20.72
CA GLU A 480 -11.73 -7.13 -20.53
C GLU A 480 -10.85 -6.88 -21.75
N ARG A 481 -9.54 -6.71 -21.57
CA ARG A 481 -8.62 -6.53 -22.70
C ARG A 481 -8.53 -7.81 -23.53
N SER A 482 -8.53 -7.70 -24.86
CA SER A 482 -8.46 -8.85 -25.77
C SER A 482 -7.16 -9.65 -25.62
N THR A 483 -6.04 -9.01 -25.30
CA THR A 483 -4.76 -9.66 -25.03
C THR A 483 -4.10 -9.02 -23.83
N GLU A 484 -3.61 -9.84 -22.91
CA GLU A 484 -2.82 -9.40 -21.76
C GLU A 484 -1.58 -10.29 -21.61
N VAL A 485 -0.42 -9.68 -21.46
CA VAL A 485 0.85 -10.37 -21.25
C VAL A 485 1.60 -9.69 -20.13
N THR A 486 1.98 -10.44 -19.10
CA THR A 486 2.82 -9.99 -17.97
C THR A 486 4.05 -10.87 -17.92
N LEU A 487 5.24 -10.28 -17.95
CA LEU A 487 6.53 -10.97 -17.82
C LEU A 487 7.35 -10.29 -16.72
N TYR A 488 8.14 -11.06 -15.99
CA TYR A 488 9.02 -10.54 -14.95
C TYR A 488 10.30 -11.37 -14.83
N ALA A 489 11.39 -10.72 -14.43
CA ALA A 489 12.68 -11.35 -14.15
C ALA A 489 13.46 -10.49 -13.14
N ALA A 490 13.93 -11.07 -12.05
CA ALA A 490 14.60 -10.38 -10.97
C ALA A 490 15.63 -11.27 -10.26
N GLN A 491 16.56 -10.63 -9.56
CA GLN A 491 17.41 -11.25 -8.56
C GLN A 491 16.83 -10.89 -7.18
N PRO A 492 16.15 -11.84 -6.50
CA PRO A 492 15.49 -11.58 -5.22
C PRO A 492 16.53 -11.44 -4.11
N ASP A 493 16.27 -10.57 -3.12
CA ASP A 493 17.00 -10.56 -1.83
C ASP A 493 16.05 -10.84 -0.65
N THR A 494 14.77 -11.00 -0.97
CA THR A 494 13.69 -11.26 -0.03
C THR A 494 13.07 -12.60 -0.35
N LEU A 495 12.47 -13.22 0.68
CA LEU A 495 11.74 -14.45 0.52
C LEU A 495 10.24 -14.18 0.67
N PRO A 496 9.38 -14.83 -0.14
CA PRO A 496 7.95 -14.75 0.03
C PRO A 496 7.52 -15.55 1.27
N GLN A 497 6.59 -15.02 2.02
CA GLN A 497 5.87 -15.71 3.08
C GLN A 497 4.38 -15.61 2.79
N ARG A 498 3.67 -16.74 2.86
CA ARG A 498 2.21 -16.78 2.85
C ARG A 498 1.68 -17.31 4.17
N GLU A 499 0.70 -16.62 4.71
CA GLU A 499 0.03 -16.95 5.97
C GLU A 499 -1.47 -17.03 5.75
N GLU A 500 -2.10 -18.05 6.34
CA GLU A 500 -3.54 -18.25 6.30
C GLU A 500 -4.14 -18.22 7.71
N PHE A 501 -5.07 -17.31 7.97
CA PHE A 501 -5.79 -17.18 9.22
C PHE A 501 -7.23 -17.63 9.03
N LEU A 502 -7.69 -18.66 9.76
CA LEU A 502 -9.13 -18.86 9.88
C LEU A 502 -9.69 -17.61 10.56
N ALA A 503 -10.72 -17.01 9.96
CA ALA A 503 -11.27 -15.78 10.49
C ALA A 503 -11.81 -15.99 11.92
N THR A 504 -11.57 -15.02 12.79
CA THR A 504 -11.82 -15.14 14.24
C THR A 504 -13.18 -14.58 14.65
N GLY A 505 -13.84 -13.82 13.77
CA GLY A 505 -14.97 -12.95 14.12
C GLY A 505 -14.55 -11.53 14.52
N GLY A 506 -13.24 -11.25 14.61
CA GLY A 506 -12.69 -9.94 14.96
C GLY A 506 -11.96 -9.25 13.80
N SER A 507 -11.22 -8.20 14.13
CA SER A 507 -10.53 -7.32 13.18
C SER A 507 -9.00 -7.38 13.27
N ALA A 508 -8.43 -7.88 14.37
CA ALA A 508 -6.99 -7.94 14.57
C ALA A 508 -6.37 -9.31 14.18
N TYR A 509 -5.27 -9.26 13.44
CA TYR A 509 -4.50 -10.42 12.98
C TYR A 509 -2.98 -10.19 13.12
N PHE A 510 -2.25 -11.22 13.53
CA PHE A 510 -0.83 -11.16 13.87
C PHE A 510 -0.02 -12.03 12.89
N LEU A 511 0.90 -11.41 12.16
CA LEU A 511 1.83 -12.08 11.26
C LEU A 511 2.95 -12.74 12.07
N LYS A 512 3.46 -13.85 11.53
CA LYS A 512 4.54 -14.61 12.15
C LYS A 512 5.88 -13.89 12.00
N ARG A 513 6.14 -13.27 10.85
CA ARG A 513 7.37 -12.51 10.59
C ARG A 513 7.19 -11.05 11.01
N GLN A 514 8.30 -10.46 11.42
CA GLN A 514 8.48 -9.03 11.65
C GLN A 514 9.46 -8.52 10.59
N ASP A 515 9.61 -7.20 10.45
CA ASP A 515 10.43 -6.56 9.41
C ASP A 515 9.95 -6.93 7.99
N ILE A 516 8.68 -6.64 7.75
CA ILE A 516 8.03 -6.88 6.47
C ILE A 516 8.43 -5.78 5.49
N VAL A 517 8.76 -6.16 4.25
CA VAL A 517 9.04 -5.18 3.20
C VAL A 517 7.77 -4.38 2.94
N GLU A 518 7.80 -3.09 3.25
CA GLU A 518 6.67 -2.18 3.07
C GLU A 518 6.11 -2.22 1.63
N GLY A 519 4.79 -2.28 1.49
CA GLY A 519 4.07 -2.35 0.22
C GLY A 519 4.17 -3.71 -0.50
N SER A 520 4.95 -4.66 0.01
CA SER A 520 5.04 -6.02 -0.55
C SER A 520 3.81 -6.87 -0.24
N GLU A 521 3.04 -6.50 0.78
CA GLU A 521 1.96 -7.30 1.32
C GLU A 521 0.72 -7.33 0.42
N THR A 522 0.07 -8.48 0.33
CA THR A 522 -1.21 -8.67 -0.33
C THR A 522 -2.12 -9.41 0.63
N VAL A 523 -3.16 -8.73 1.10
CA VAL A 523 -4.12 -9.27 2.07
C VAL A 523 -5.41 -9.60 1.33
N THR A 524 -5.92 -10.81 1.51
CA THR A 524 -7.07 -11.34 0.76
C THR A 524 -7.99 -12.16 1.66
N VAL A 525 -9.30 -11.98 1.53
CA VAL A 525 -10.32 -12.84 2.13
C VAL A 525 -10.67 -13.98 1.16
N GLU A 526 -10.59 -15.23 1.62
CA GLU A 526 -10.93 -16.43 0.86
C GLU A 526 -12.07 -17.21 1.53
N ILE A 527 -13.13 -17.50 0.77
CA ILE A 527 -14.22 -18.39 1.19
C ILE A 527 -13.95 -19.77 0.62
N ARG A 528 -13.80 -20.77 1.49
CA ARG A 528 -13.47 -22.15 1.13
C ARG A 528 -14.64 -23.09 1.43
N ASP A 529 -14.94 -23.96 0.47
CA ASP A 529 -15.96 -24.98 0.57
C ASP A 529 -15.67 -25.94 1.74
N ALA A 530 -16.67 -26.20 2.57
CA ALA A 530 -16.48 -26.99 3.79
C ALA A 530 -16.29 -28.50 3.53
N VAL A 531 -16.61 -29.00 2.33
CA VAL A 531 -16.47 -30.42 1.94
C VAL A 531 -15.13 -30.66 1.26
N THR A 532 -14.83 -29.85 0.25
CA THR A 532 -13.73 -30.04 -0.69
C THR A 532 -12.52 -29.14 -0.44
N GLY A 533 -12.64 -28.12 0.42
CA GLY A 533 -11.59 -27.15 0.69
C GLY A 533 -11.32 -26.16 -0.46
N ARG A 534 -12.07 -26.28 -1.58
CA ARG A 534 -11.92 -25.45 -2.77
C ARG A 534 -12.29 -24.00 -2.47
N ILE A 535 -11.55 -23.05 -3.05
CA ILE A 535 -11.88 -21.63 -2.97
C ILE A 535 -13.12 -21.36 -3.83
N VAL A 536 -14.19 -20.89 -3.19
CA VAL A 536 -15.46 -20.51 -3.80
C VAL A 536 -15.44 -19.03 -4.20
N GLU A 537 -14.87 -18.20 -3.34
CA GLU A 537 -14.77 -16.75 -3.53
C GLU A 537 -13.45 -16.23 -2.96
N ARG A 538 -12.90 -15.19 -3.59
CA ARG A 538 -11.67 -14.52 -3.16
C ARG A 538 -11.78 -13.01 -3.37
N ARG A 539 -11.48 -12.21 -2.34
CA ARG A 539 -11.50 -10.74 -2.38
C ARG A 539 -10.22 -10.16 -1.82
N ALA A 540 -9.45 -9.46 -2.65
CA ALA A 540 -8.30 -8.67 -2.18
C ALA A 540 -8.78 -7.45 -1.37
N LEU A 541 -8.06 -7.12 -0.30
CA LEU A 541 -8.32 -5.95 0.54
C LEU A 541 -7.36 -4.82 0.15
N GLN A 542 -7.81 -3.57 0.28
CA GLN A 542 -7.01 -2.38 -0.03
C GLN A 542 -6.39 -1.77 1.24
N TYR A 543 -5.09 -1.46 1.21
CA TYR A 543 -4.39 -0.77 2.28
C TYR A 543 -4.99 0.64 2.51
N GLY A 544 -5.13 1.05 3.77
CA GLY A 544 -5.70 2.34 4.18
C GLY A 544 -7.23 2.42 4.10
N GLN A 545 -7.87 1.63 3.23
CA GLN A 545 -9.33 1.60 3.04
C GLN A 545 -10.01 0.42 3.74
N ASP A 546 -9.48 -0.81 3.56
CA ASP A 546 -10.02 -2.04 4.15
C ASP A 546 -9.22 -2.51 5.37
N TYR A 547 -7.91 -2.23 5.40
CA TYR A 547 -7.04 -2.58 6.52
C TYR A 547 -5.89 -1.59 6.69
N ARG A 548 -5.28 -1.60 7.88
CA ARG A 548 -3.95 -1.05 8.15
C ARG A 548 -3.00 -2.16 8.60
N ILE A 549 -1.72 -2.01 8.31
CA ILE A 549 -0.68 -2.94 8.74
C ILE A 549 0.42 -2.18 9.47
N ASP A 550 0.88 -2.76 10.57
CA ASP A 550 2.14 -2.41 11.21
C ASP A 550 3.24 -3.32 10.66
N TYR A 551 4.08 -2.80 9.76
CA TYR A 551 5.14 -3.57 9.09
C TYR A 551 6.27 -4.01 10.03
N LEU A 552 6.46 -3.30 11.14
CA LEU A 552 7.46 -3.63 12.15
C LEU A 552 6.96 -4.74 13.07
N GLN A 553 5.74 -4.58 13.60
CA GLN A 553 5.14 -5.56 14.51
C GLN A 553 4.58 -6.80 13.80
N GLY A 554 4.25 -6.66 12.52
CA GLY A 554 3.50 -7.63 11.76
C GLY A 554 2.03 -7.70 12.20
N VAL A 555 1.34 -6.58 12.40
CA VAL A 555 -0.06 -6.57 12.86
C VAL A 555 -0.97 -6.00 11.78
N ILE A 556 -1.97 -6.77 11.36
CA ILE A 556 -3.02 -6.33 10.45
C ILE A 556 -4.27 -6.01 11.27
N ILE A 557 -4.83 -4.81 11.07
CA ILE A 557 -6.10 -4.39 11.67
C ILE A 557 -7.08 -4.07 10.55
N LEU A 558 -8.11 -4.89 10.42
CA LEU A 558 -9.21 -4.69 9.48
C LEU A 558 -10.13 -3.56 9.94
N HIS A 559 -10.71 -2.82 9.00
CA HIS A 559 -11.72 -1.80 9.34
C HIS A 559 -13.10 -2.37 9.64
N ARG A 560 -13.37 -3.62 9.24
CA ARG A 560 -14.60 -4.37 9.54
C ARG A 560 -14.25 -5.76 10.07
N PRO A 561 -14.96 -6.28 11.09
CA PRO A 561 -14.71 -7.61 11.63
C PRO A 561 -15.03 -8.70 10.60
N LEU A 562 -14.24 -9.76 10.60
CA LEU A 562 -14.36 -10.85 9.63
C LEU A 562 -14.93 -12.11 10.31
N SER A 563 -16.14 -12.51 9.90
CA SER A 563 -16.79 -13.74 10.38
C SER A 563 -16.03 -15.00 9.94
N SER A 564 -15.99 -16.03 10.80
CA SER A 564 -15.30 -17.30 10.55
C SER A 564 -15.97 -18.21 9.51
N SER A 565 -17.27 -18.01 9.26
CA SER A 565 -18.07 -18.76 8.30
C SER A 565 -19.13 -17.88 7.65
N THR A 566 -19.66 -18.31 6.51
CA THR A 566 -20.74 -17.62 5.80
C THR A 566 -22.13 -17.82 6.40
N GLY A 567 -22.32 -18.80 7.30
CA GLY A 567 -23.66 -19.24 7.74
C GLY A 567 -24.40 -20.01 6.63
N THR A 568 -25.63 -20.47 6.91
CA THR A 568 -26.45 -21.19 5.92
C THR A 568 -27.96 -21.03 6.15
N ASP A 569 -28.72 -20.94 5.05
CA ASP A 569 -30.19 -21.00 5.01
C ASP A 569 -30.72 -22.42 4.73
N ALA A 570 -29.83 -23.41 4.60
CA ALA A 570 -30.21 -24.78 4.22
C ALA A 570 -31.06 -25.48 5.31
N PRO A 571 -32.05 -26.31 4.92
CA PRO A 571 -32.89 -27.06 5.85
C PRO A 571 -32.17 -28.24 6.52
N VAL A 572 -31.07 -28.71 5.93
CA VAL A 572 -30.14 -29.68 6.51
C VAL A 572 -28.75 -29.06 6.47
N ARG A 573 -28.06 -29.04 7.60
CA ARG A 573 -26.73 -28.46 7.72
C ARG A 573 -25.71 -29.51 8.14
N ASN A 574 -24.49 -29.33 7.66
CA ASN A 574 -23.31 -30.04 8.14
C ASN A 574 -22.63 -29.23 9.24
N GLY A 575 -22.63 -29.80 10.44
CA GLY A 575 -22.09 -29.15 11.64
C GLY A 575 -23.06 -28.17 12.31
N ALA A 576 -22.56 -27.44 13.31
CA ALA A 576 -23.40 -26.64 14.18
C ALA A 576 -23.96 -25.37 13.56
N LEU A 577 -23.09 -24.56 12.95
CA LEU A 577 -23.46 -23.29 12.32
C LEU A 577 -23.66 -23.41 10.81
N GLY A 578 -23.06 -24.45 10.20
CA GLY A 578 -23.11 -24.68 8.75
C GLY A 578 -22.37 -23.61 7.93
N GLY A 579 -22.43 -23.74 6.61
CA GLY A 579 -21.81 -22.81 5.66
C GLY A 579 -20.33 -23.07 5.36
N ASN A 580 -19.76 -22.20 4.54
CA ASN A 580 -18.37 -22.25 4.09
C ASN A 580 -17.44 -21.55 5.08
N LYS A 581 -16.15 -21.89 5.06
CA LYS A 581 -15.13 -21.33 5.97
C LYS A 581 -14.51 -20.09 5.36
N VAL A 582 -14.24 -19.08 6.18
CA VAL A 582 -13.65 -17.81 5.76
C VAL A 582 -12.22 -17.72 6.28
N TYR A 583 -11.29 -17.41 5.40
CA TYR A 583 -9.87 -17.22 5.71
C TYR A 583 -9.43 -15.81 5.35
N LEU A 584 -8.64 -15.18 6.23
CA LEU A 584 -7.79 -14.06 5.84
C LEU A 584 -6.44 -14.64 5.42
N THR A 585 -5.95 -14.29 4.24
CA THR A 585 -4.64 -14.72 3.74
C THR A 585 -3.77 -13.49 3.56
N ALA A 586 -2.53 -13.55 4.06
CA ALA A 586 -1.55 -12.48 3.93
C ALA A 586 -0.31 -13.04 3.25
N GLN A 587 0.08 -12.43 2.14
CA GLN A 587 1.31 -12.76 1.43
C GLN A 587 2.22 -11.55 1.41
N TYR A 588 3.48 -11.68 1.81
CA TYR A 588 4.41 -10.56 1.89
C TYR A 588 5.85 -11.03 1.69
N GLU A 589 6.74 -10.10 1.37
CA GLU A 589 8.18 -10.35 1.29
C GLU A 589 8.84 -9.93 2.60
N PHE A 590 9.77 -10.74 3.08
CA PHE A 590 10.60 -10.41 4.24
C PHE A 590 12.07 -10.65 3.93
N GLU A 591 12.95 -9.93 4.59
CA GLU A 591 14.38 -10.16 4.44
C GLU A 591 14.82 -11.34 5.33
N PRO A 592 15.43 -12.39 4.75
CA PRO A 592 15.88 -13.53 5.53
C PRO A 592 17.03 -13.13 6.45
N VAL A 593 16.95 -13.57 7.70
CA VAL A 593 17.94 -13.21 8.73
C VAL A 593 19.30 -13.90 8.47
N ALA A 594 19.40 -14.87 7.56
CA ALA A 594 20.64 -15.57 7.20
C ALA A 594 20.71 -15.89 5.70
N GLY A 595 21.78 -15.46 5.03
CA GLY A 595 22.12 -15.78 3.63
C GLY A 595 21.68 -14.72 2.62
N ASP A 596 22.56 -14.36 1.69
CA ASP A 596 22.13 -13.73 0.43
C ASP A 596 21.27 -14.76 -0.33
N VAL A 597 20.15 -14.30 -0.89
CA VAL A 597 19.30 -15.17 -1.73
C VAL A 597 19.98 -15.30 -3.10
N ASP A 598 20.90 -16.24 -3.22
CA ASP A 598 21.56 -16.53 -4.49
C ASP A 598 20.58 -17.17 -5.48
N GLY A 599 20.27 -16.47 -6.57
CA GLY A 599 19.55 -17.01 -7.71
C GLY A 599 18.75 -15.97 -8.50
N TYR A 600 17.98 -16.46 -9.46
CA TYR A 600 17.10 -15.67 -10.32
C TYR A 600 15.66 -16.16 -10.22
N VAL A 601 14.73 -15.22 -10.23
CA VAL A 601 13.29 -15.46 -10.29
C VAL A 601 12.78 -14.85 -11.58
N TYR A 602 12.14 -15.66 -12.42
CA TYR A 602 11.50 -15.16 -13.63
C TYR A 602 10.22 -15.92 -13.94
N GLY A 603 9.29 -15.27 -14.61
CA GLY A 603 8.02 -15.86 -14.96
C GLY A 603 7.14 -14.92 -15.75
N GLY A 604 5.91 -15.36 -15.99
CA GLY A 604 4.94 -14.56 -16.68
C GLY A 604 3.68 -15.32 -17.06
N ARG A 605 2.68 -14.55 -17.50
CA ARG A 605 1.40 -15.02 -18.00
C ARG A 605 1.08 -14.33 -19.31
N ALA A 606 0.56 -15.07 -20.28
CA ALA A 606 -0.03 -14.52 -21.49
C ALA A 606 -1.45 -15.07 -21.63
N GLN A 607 -2.42 -14.20 -21.89
CA GLN A 607 -3.80 -14.57 -22.15
C GLN A 607 -4.38 -13.80 -23.34
N HIS A 608 -5.28 -14.43 -24.08
CA HIS A 608 -5.89 -13.87 -25.27
C HIS A 608 -7.32 -14.37 -25.46
N TRP A 609 -8.23 -13.45 -25.76
CA TRP A 609 -9.59 -13.69 -26.20
C TRP A 609 -9.62 -13.89 -27.72
N LEU A 610 -9.90 -15.12 -28.17
CA LEU A 610 -10.07 -15.45 -29.60
C LEU A 610 -11.34 -14.80 -30.19
N ASN A 611 -12.32 -14.51 -29.33
CA ASN A 611 -13.54 -13.75 -29.56
C ASN A 611 -14.12 -13.35 -28.18
N ASP A 612 -15.31 -12.75 -28.10
CA ASP A 612 -15.97 -12.36 -26.84
C ASP A 612 -16.28 -13.52 -25.86
N LYS A 613 -16.07 -14.77 -26.29
CA LYS A 613 -16.52 -16.00 -25.63
C LYS A 613 -15.43 -17.00 -25.34
N VAL A 614 -14.22 -16.87 -25.88
CA VAL A 614 -13.17 -17.88 -25.72
C VAL A 614 -11.86 -17.22 -25.34
N ARG A 615 -11.39 -17.44 -24.11
CA ARG A 615 -10.08 -17.02 -23.62
C ARG A 615 -9.16 -18.22 -23.53
N VAL A 616 -7.90 -18.05 -23.91
CA VAL A 616 -6.82 -19.00 -23.65
C VAL A 616 -5.71 -18.31 -22.87
N GLY A 617 -5.08 -19.01 -21.92
CA GLY A 617 -4.03 -18.50 -21.06
C GLY A 617 -2.90 -19.50 -20.85
N VAL A 618 -1.67 -19.02 -20.69
CA VAL A 618 -0.50 -19.81 -20.31
C VAL A 618 0.28 -19.03 -19.25
N THR A 619 0.69 -19.71 -18.18
CA THR A 619 1.48 -19.15 -17.08
C THR A 619 2.71 -20.01 -16.83
N GLY A 620 3.86 -19.41 -16.60
CA GLY A 620 5.07 -20.14 -16.21
C GLY A 620 5.94 -19.33 -15.25
N MET A 621 6.62 -20.00 -14.33
CA MET A 621 7.54 -19.38 -13.37
C MET A 621 8.69 -20.32 -13.03
N ASN A 622 9.84 -19.73 -12.72
CA ASN A 622 11.03 -20.40 -12.20
C ASN A 622 11.63 -19.53 -11.10
N GLU A 623 11.77 -20.11 -9.91
CA GLU A 623 12.32 -19.46 -8.74
C GLU A 623 13.54 -20.26 -8.28
N THR A 624 14.70 -19.60 -8.26
CA THR A 624 15.92 -20.17 -7.68
C THR A 624 16.33 -19.31 -6.50
N THR A 625 16.24 -19.90 -5.31
CA THR A 625 16.49 -19.23 -4.00
C THR A 625 17.32 -20.13 -3.08
N GLY A 626 17.91 -21.20 -3.63
CA GLY A 626 18.81 -22.13 -2.96
C GLY A 626 18.08 -23.32 -2.33
N LEU A 627 17.40 -23.11 -1.21
CA LEU A 627 16.72 -24.21 -0.49
C LEU A 627 15.30 -24.48 -1.01
N ALA A 628 14.68 -23.49 -1.65
CA ALA A 628 13.27 -23.49 -2.05
C ALA A 628 13.04 -23.47 -3.58
N ASP A 629 14.05 -23.87 -4.38
CA ASP A 629 13.98 -23.85 -5.84
C ASP A 629 12.70 -24.50 -6.40
N GLN A 630 12.02 -23.82 -7.32
CA GLN A 630 10.74 -24.25 -7.87
C GLN A 630 10.55 -23.84 -9.32
N GLN A 631 10.00 -24.75 -10.12
CA GLN A 631 9.55 -24.50 -11.48
C GLN A 631 8.08 -24.84 -11.60
N ALA A 632 7.29 -24.01 -12.28
CA ALA A 632 5.90 -24.30 -12.56
C ALA A 632 5.45 -23.79 -13.94
N LEU A 633 4.58 -24.54 -14.61
CA LEU A 633 4.03 -24.23 -15.93
C LEU A 633 2.58 -24.69 -16.01
N GLY A 634 1.69 -23.87 -16.57
CA GLY A 634 0.28 -24.18 -16.67
C GLY A 634 -0.41 -23.46 -17.82
N ALA A 635 -1.60 -23.94 -18.16
CA ALA A 635 -2.43 -23.41 -19.22
C ALA A 635 -3.91 -23.48 -18.81
N ASP A 636 -4.68 -22.47 -19.22
CA ASP A 636 -6.12 -22.38 -18.97
C ASP A 636 -6.91 -21.99 -20.23
N ILE A 637 -8.16 -22.40 -20.28
CA ILE A 637 -9.14 -21.99 -21.28
C ILE A 637 -10.46 -21.64 -20.59
N GLU A 638 -11.09 -20.56 -21.02
CA GLU A 638 -12.42 -20.14 -20.57
C GLU A 638 -13.34 -20.01 -21.80
N LEU A 639 -14.49 -20.66 -21.75
CA LEU A 639 -15.57 -20.56 -22.71
C LEU A 639 -16.77 -19.90 -22.02
N ARG A 640 -17.11 -18.66 -22.39
CA ARG A 640 -18.15 -17.86 -21.74
C ARG A 640 -19.25 -17.47 -22.72
N HIS A 641 -20.51 -17.65 -22.33
CA HIS A 641 -21.67 -17.12 -23.07
C HIS A 641 -22.16 -15.80 -22.44
N THR A 642 -22.28 -15.79 -21.11
CA THR A 642 -22.64 -14.66 -20.23
C THR A 642 -21.80 -14.74 -18.95
N GLU A 643 -21.89 -13.75 -18.06
CA GLU A 643 -21.19 -13.79 -16.77
C GLU A 643 -21.64 -14.97 -15.88
N THR A 644 -22.84 -15.52 -16.11
CA THR A 644 -23.41 -16.64 -15.35
C THR A 644 -23.35 -17.99 -16.07
N THR A 645 -23.09 -18.00 -17.40
CA THR A 645 -22.91 -19.19 -18.23
C THR A 645 -21.48 -19.30 -18.77
N PHE A 646 -20.67 -20.20 -18.21
CA PHE A 646 -19.26 -20.39 -18.57
C PHE A 646 -18.76 -21.84 -18.38
N LEU A 647 -17.62 -22.16 -18.99
CA LEU A 647 -16.84 -23.40 -18.81
C LEU A 647 -15.35 -23.05 -18.80
N GLU A 648 -14.67 -23.37 -17.72
CA GLU A 648 -13.25 -23.16 -17.51
C GLU A 648 -12.53 -24.49 -17.35
N ALA A 649 -11.33 -24.60 -17.91
CA ALA A 649 -10.43 -25.71 -17.67
C ALA A 649 -9.00 -25.20 -17.49
N GLU A 650 -8.25 -25.79 -16.57
CA GLU A 650 -6.89 -25.40 -16.23
C GLU A 650 -6.04 -26.63 -15.92
N VAL A 651 -4.78 -26.61 -16.35
CA VAL A 651 -3.77 -27.62 -16.03
C VAL A 651 -2.49 -26.93 -15.61
N ALA A 652 -1.84 -27.43 -14.56
CA ALA A 652 -0.58 -26.93 -14.04
C ALA A 652 0.36 -28.08 -13.69
N HIS A 653 1.64 -27.86 -13.87
CA HIS A 653 2.72 -28.78 -13.55
C HIS A 653 3.75 -28.03 -12.71
N SER A 654 4.22 -28.63 -11.62
CA SER A 654 5.28 -28.05 -10.80
C SER A 654 6.37 -29.05 -10.45
N LYS A 655 7.59 -28.55 -10.23
CA LYS A 655 8.78 -29.31 -9.88
C LYS A 655 9.60 -28.56 -8.83
N GLY A 656 10.06 -29.26 -7.80
CA GLY A 656 10.92 -28.71 -6.74
C GLY A 656 10.15 -28.37 -5.45
N PRO A 657 10.88 -28.08 -4.35
CA PRO A 657 10.29 -27.80 -3.04
C PRO A 657 9.32 -26.60 -3.04
N GLY A 658 9.71 -25.44 -3.57
CA GLY A 658 8.92 -24.21 -3.39
C GLY A 658 8.95 -23.68 -1.96
N PHE A 659 7.96 -22.87 -1.61
CA PHE A 659 7.87 -22.19 -0.31
C PHE A 659 6.77 -22.81 0.54
N GLY A 660 7.04 -22.96 1.83
CA GLY A 660 6.03 -23.36 2.80
C GLY A 660 5.05 -22.21 3.10
N LEU A 661 3.94 -22.55 3.75
CA LEU A 661 2.97 -21.58 4.26
C LEU A 661 2.78 -21.76 5.76
N SER A 662 2.37 -20.71 6.46
CA SER A 662 1.90 -20.81 7.85
C SER A 662 0.37 -20.76 7.88
N ARG A 663 -0.23 -21.45 8.85
CA ARG A 663 -1.67 -21.33 9.13
C ARG A 663 -1.91 -21.11 10.61
N SER A 664 -2.89 -20.25 10.92
CA SER A 664 -3.38 -19.97 12.26
C SER A 664 -4.91 -20.07 12.30
N THR A 665 -5.45 -20.43 13.47
CA THR A 665 -6.90 -20.46 13.72
C THR A 665 -7.36 -19.45 14.77
N ASP A 666 -6.44 -18.71 15.36
CA ASP A 666 -6.64 -17.78 16.47
C ASP A 666 -6.16 -16.35 16.12
N GLY A 667 -6.14 -16.02 14.82
CA GLY A 667 -5.73 -14.70 14.34
C GLY A 667 -4.23 -14.46 14.41
N GLY A 668 -3.39 -15.50 14.47
CA GLY A 668 -1.93 -15.39 14.37
C GLY A 668 -1.16 -15.46 15.68
N LEU A 669 -1.85 -15.68 16.78
CA LEU A 669 -1.25 -15.83 18.11
C LEU A 669 -0.54 -17.17 18.24
N SER A 670 -1.07 -18.20 17.59
CA SER A 670 -0.37 -19.44 17.32
C SER A 670 -0.38 -19.75 15.83
N SER A 671 0.81 -20.03 15.28
CA SER A 671 1.00 -20.42 13.88
C SER A 671 1.55 -21.85 13.79
N SER A 672 1.16 -22.54 12.72
CA SER A 672 1.66 -23.86 12.37
C SER A 672 2.30 -23.79 10.99
N ASP A 673 3.55 -24.22 10.89
CA ASP A 673 4.29 -24.24 9.63
C ASP A 673 3.97 -25.51 8.84
N TYR A 674 3.60 -25.32 7.58
CA TYR A 674 3.48 -26.40 6.61
C TYR A 674 4.77 -26.43 5.80
N GLY A 675 5.52 -27.51 5.99
CA GLY A 675 6.64 -27.84 5.11
C GLY A 675 6.17 -27.95 3.66
N THR A 676 7.12 -27.84 2.75
CA THR A 676 6.83 -27.94 1.32
C THR A 676 6.41 -29.34 0.94
N ALA A 677 5.30 -29.47 0.21
CA ALA A 677 4.86 -30.75 -0.35
C ALA A 677 5.79 -31.21 -1.48
N GLY A 678 6.36 -30.25 -2.21
CA GLY A 678 7.34 -30.50 -3.26
C GLY A 678 8.67 -31.02 -2.69
N SER A 679 9.39 -31.79 -3.49
CA SER A 679 10.74 -32.25 -3.18
C SER A 679 11.68 -31.98 -4.35
N ARG A 680 12.99 -31.88 -4.07
CA ARG A 680 14.01 -31.74 -5.12
C ARG A 680 13.85 -32.86 -6.14
N ASP A 681 13.88 -32.48 -7.42
CA ASP A 681 13.76 -33.35 -8.59
C ASP A 681 12.45 -34.15 -8.76
N ARG A 682 11.42 -33.90 -7.95
CA ARG A 682 10.10 -34.48 -8.15
C ARG A 682 9.19 -33.48 -8.86
N SER A 683 8.49 -33.97 -9.88
CA SER A 683 7.44 -33.23 -10.58
C SER A 683 6.06 -33.76 -10.24
N ALA A 684 5.06 -32.89 -10.25
CA ALA A 684 3.66 -33.24 -10.03
C ALA A 684 2.75 -32.34 -10.87
N MET A 685 1.54 -32.82 -11.16
CA MET A 685 0.54 -32.13 -11.97
C MET A 685 -0.77 -31.93 -11.20
N ALA A 686 -1.46 -30.83 -11.48
CA ALA A 686 -2.82 -30.56 -11.07
C ALA A 686 -3.65 -30.13 -12.28
N TRP A 687 -4.91 -30.54 -12.36
CA TRP A 687 -5.83 -30.05 -13.38
C TRP A 687 -7.24 -29.92 -12.83
N ARG A 688 -8.02 -28.99 -13.41
CA ARG A 688 -9.41 -28.75 -13.04
C ARG A 688 -10.25 -28.39 -14.26
N VAL A 689 -11.54 -28.68 -14.18
CA VAL A 689 -12.58 -28.23 -15.10
C VAL A 689 -13.77 -27.80 -14.27
N ARG A 690 -14.34 -26.62 -14.51
CA ARG A 690 -15.58 -26.15 -13.88
C ARG A 690 -16.47 -25.48 -14.89
N GLY A 691 -17.77 -25.62 -14.77
CA GLY A 691 -18.71 -24.92 -15.62
C GLY A 691 -20.03 -24.65 -14.93
N GLN A 692 -20.73 -23.64 -15.43
CA GLN A 692 -22.07 -23.27 -15.00
C GLN A 692 -22.88 -22.81 -16.21
N VAL A 693 -24.17 -23.09 -16.20
CA VAL A 693 -25.14 -22.64 -17.18
C VAL A 693 -26.29 -21.99 -16.44
N ASP A 694 -26.63 -20.77 -16.84
CA ASP A 694 -27.86 -20.10 -16.48
C ASP A 694 -28.98 -20.52 -17.43
N LEU A 695 -30.05 -21.08 -16.88
CA LEU A 695 -31.18 -21.57 -17.67
C LEU A 695 -31.97 -20.41 -18.30
N GLU A 696 -31.84 -19.18 -17.79
CA GLU A 696 -32.43 -18.00 -18.41
C GLU A 696 -31.80 -17.66 -19.76
N ASP A 697 -30.56 -18.09 -20.01
CA ASP A 697 -29.88 -17.94 -21.30
C ASP A 697 -30.42 -18.93 -22.36
N ILE A 698 -31.20 -19.93 -21.94
CA ILE A 698 -31.77 -20.96 -22.82
C ILE A 698 -33.28 -20.70 -22.98
N GLU A 699 -33.66 -19.95 -24.02
CA GLU A 699 -35.07 -19.55 -24.28
C GLU A 699 -36.06 -20.73 -24.29
N SER A 700 -35.62 -21.94 -24.64
CA SER A 700 -36.45 -23.16 -24.69
C SER A 700 -36.63 -23.88 -23.35
N ALA A 701 -35.88 -23.52 -22.29
CA ALA A 701 -35.88 -24.26 -21.03
C ALA A 701 -37.15 -24.03 -20.20
N GLY A 702 -37.80 -22.87 -20.32
CA GLY A 702 -39.02 -22.53 -19.59
C GLY A 702 -38.90 -22.52 -18.06
N MET A 703 -37.67 -22.63 -17.53
CA MET A 703 -37.33 -22.68 -16.12
C MET A 703 -36.19 -21.69 -15.86
N LYS A 704 -36.18 -21.05 -14.69
CA LYS A 704 -35.14 -20.09 -14.28
C LYS A 704 -34.20 -20.75 -13.27
N GLY A 705 -32.93 -20.36 -13.26
CA GLY A 705 -31.95 -20.87 -12.29
C GLY A 705 -30.62 -21.27 -12.93
N THR A 706 -29.72 -21.83 -12.12
CA THR A 706 -28.37 -22.20 -12.55
C THR A 706 -28.09 -23.69 -12.37
N LEU A 707 -27.29 -24.27 -13.25
CA LEU A 707 -26.78 -25.64 -13.17
C LEU A 707 -25.27 -25.59 -13.37
N GLY A 708 -24.49 -26.18 -12.48
CA GLY A 708 -23.03 -26.20 -12.62
C GLY A 708 -22.39 -27.45 -12.05
N GLY A 709 -21.08 -27.53 -12.23
CA GLY A 709 -20.26 -28.61 -11.69
C GLY A 709 -18.78 -28.38 -11.93
N TYR A 710 -17.97 -29.17 -11.24
CA TYR A 710 -16.53 -29.07 -11.28
C TYR A 710 -15.88 -30.44 -11.04
N TYR A 711 -14.64 -30.57 -11.51
CA TYR A 711 -13.78 -31.72 -11.32
C TYR A 711 -12.34 -31.22 -11.21
N GLU A 712 -11.57 -31.75 -10.28
CA GLU A 712 -10.19 -31.36 -9.99
C GLU A 712 -9.40 -32.57 -9.50
N GLU A 713 -8.17 -32.72 -10.00
CA GLU A 713 -7.23 -33.76 -9.60
C GLU A 713 -5.86 -33.14 -9.38
N LYS A 714 -5.23 -33.46 -8.23
CA LYS A 714 -3.92 -32.94 -7.85
C LYS A 714 -3.02 -34.08 -7.43
N GLN A 715 -1.81 -34.13 -7.98
CA GLN A 715 -0.82 -35.15 -7.63
C GLN A 715 0.02 -34.75 -6.41
N ALA A 716 0.43 -35.73 -5.62
CA ALA A 716 1.35 -35.63 -4.52
C ALA A 716 2.70 -35.05 -4.99
N GLY A 717 3.13 -34.00 -4.31
CA GLY A 717 4.31 -33.21 -4.66
C GLY A 717 3.98 -31.94 -5.45
N PHE A 718 2.71 -31.69 -5.80
CA PHE A 718 2.32 -30.43 -6.42
C PHE A 718 2.44 -29.30 -5.39
N SER A 719 3.38 -28.41 -5.65
CA SER A 719 3.69 -27.25 -4.80
C SER A 719 3.71 -26.00 -5.67
N THR A 720 3.15 -24.90 -5.17
CA THR A 720 3.23 -23.53 -5.71
C THR A 720 3.26 -22.54 -4.54
N LEU A 721 3.38 -21.22 -4.80
CA LEU A 721 3.24 -20.20 -3.74
C LEU A 721 1.86 -20.26 -3.04
N TYR A 722 0.86 -20.88 -3.69
CA TYR A 722 -0.52 -20.89 -3.20
C TYR A 722 -1.08 -22.27 -2.83
N ASP A 723 -0.44 -23.36 -3.24
CA ASP A 723 -0.95 -24.72 -3.01
C ASP A 723 0.16 -25.69 -2.62
N GLN A 724 -0.14 -26.63 -1.72
CA GLN A 724 0.78 -27.62 -1.17
C GLN A 724 0.08 -28.98 -1.04
N VAL A 725 0.34 -29.89 -1.99
CA VAL A 725 -0.36 -31.17 -2.14
C VAL A 725 0.52 -32.34 -1.74
N ASN A 726 0.32 -32.86 -0.53
CA ASN A 726 1.16 -33.95 0.03
C ASN A 726 0.79 -35.35 -0.47
N VAL A 727 -0.46 -35.57 -0.87
CA VAL A 727 -1.03 -36.85 -1.32
C VAL A 727 -1.89 -36.59 -2.55
N ASP A 728 -2.06 -37.58 -3.42
CA ASP A 728 -2.93 -37.43 -4.60
C ASP A 728 -4.37 -37.17 -4.11
N LYS A 729 -5.01 -36.14 -4.66
CA LYS A 729 -6.36 -35.70 -4.33
C LYS A 729 -7.23 -35.70 -5.57
N ARG A 730 -8.47 -36.13 -5.42
CA ARG A 730 -9.53 -36.04 -6.43
C ARG A 730 -10.76 -35.38 -5.82
N ILE A 731 -11.27 -34.38 -6.51
CA ILE A 731 -12.38 -33.55 -6.07
C ILE A 731 -13.35 -33.39 -7.24
N TRP A 732 -14.65 -33.54 -7.02
CA TRP A 732 -15.64 -33.16 -8.02
C TRP A 732 -16.98 -32.83 -7.37
N GLY A 733 -17.79 -32.06 -8.07
CA GLY A 733 -19.13 -31.75 -7.60
C GLY A 733 -20.05 -31.24 -8.69
N ALA A 734 -21.33 -31.17 -8.37
CA ALA A 734 -22.37 -30.65 -9.24
C ALA A 734 -23.45 -29.96 -8.38
N HIS A 735 -23.97 -28.85 -8.86
CA HIS A 735 -25.02 -28.09 -8.18
C HIS A 735 -26.10 -27.63 -9.16
N ALA A 736 -27.33 -27.49 -8.67
CA ALA A 736 -28.45 -26.91 -9.39
C ALA A 736 -29.24 -26.03 -8.43
N ASP A 737 -29.54 -24.79 -8.81
CA ASP A 737 -30.45 -23.89 -8.11
C ASP A 737 -31.56 -23.50 -9.09
N LEU A 738 -32.76 -24.04 -8.91
CA LEU A 738 -33.85 -24.01 -9.89
C LEU A 738 -35.11 -23.37 -9.28
N ALA A 739 -35.67 -22.37 -9.95
CA ALA A 739 -37.00 -21.85 -9.64
C ALA A 739 -38.06 -22.66 -10.39
N LEU A 740 -38.69 -23.63 -9.70
CA LEU A 740 -39.75 -24.47 -10.26
C LEU A 740 -41.05 -23.69 -10.51
N SER A 741 -41.29 -22.63 -9.74
CA SER A 741 -42.35 -21.63 -9.91
C SER A 741 -41.98 -20.36 -9.15
N ASP A 742 -42.79 -19.29 -9.26
CA ASP A 742 -42.59 -18.03 -8.51
C ASP A 742 -42.59 -18.21 -6.98
N ARG A 743 -43.03 -19.38 -6.48
CA ARG A 743 -43.12 -19.70 -5.06
C ARG A 743 -42.33 -20.93 -4.64
N VAL A 744 -41.72 -21.67 -5.57
CA VAL A 744 -41.07 -22.95 -5.24
C VAL A 744 -39.68 -22.99 -5.87
N GLY A 745 -38.66 -23.07 -5.03
CA GLY A 745 -37.26 -23.27 -5.42
C GLY A 745 -36.79 -24.70 -5.09
N LEU A 746 -35.88 -25.24 -5.89
CA LEU A 746 -35.22 -26.52 -5.71
C LEU A 746 -33.71 -26.30 -5.79
N LYS A 747 -32.97 -26.62 -4.73
CA LYS A 747 -31.51 -26.65 -4.73
C LYS A 747 -31.01 -28.08 -4.60
N LEU A 748 -30.13 -28.50 -5.49
CA LEU A 748 -29.42 -29.78 -5.45
C LEU A 748 -27.92 -29.47 -5.40
N ALA A 749 -27.17 -30.16 -4.56
CA ALA A 749 -25.70 -30.11 -4.59
C ALA A 749 -25.13 -31.50 -4.29
N TYR A 750 -24.02 -31.83 -4.92
CA TYR A 750 -23.25 -33.03 -4.65
C TYR A 750 -21.78 -32.70 -4.74
N ASP A 751 -21.01 -33.01 -3.71
CA ASP A 751 -19.57 -32.76 -3.62
C ASP A 751 -18.88 -34.04 -3.15
N ASP A 752 -17.76 -34.39 -3.78
CA ASP A 752 -16.96 -35.58 -3.51
C ASP A 752 -15.49 -35.18 -3.45
N PHE A 753 -14.86 -35.55 -2.34
CA PHE A 753 -13.45 -35.46 -2.08
C PHE A 753 -12.91 -36.85 -1.76
N SER A 754 -11.77 -37.21 -2.34
CA SER A 754 -11.00 -38.39 -1.98
C SER A 754 -9.50 -38.16 -2.11
N ASP A 755 -8.71 -38.86 -1.30
CA ASP A 755 -7.25 -38.88 -1.42
C ASP A 755 -6.64 -40.30 -1.31
N ASP A 756 -5.37 -40.41 -1.71
CA ASP A 756 -4.62 -41.66 -1.72
C ASP A 756 -4.21 -42.15 -0.32
N ASP A 757 -4.37 -41.34 0.72
CA ASP A 757 -4.24 -41.76 2.12
C ASP A 757 -5.51 -42.49 2.61
N GLY A 758 -6.52 -42.64 1.74
CA GLY A 758 -7.79 -43.31 2.01
C GLY A 758 -8.84 -42.40 2.63
N GLN A 759 -8.63 -41.08 2.60
CA GLN A 759 -9.60 -40.11 3.07
C GLN A 759 -10.71 -39.94 2.04
N ILE A 760 -11.97 -39.91 2.49
CA ILE A 760 -13.14 -39.71 1.63
C ILE A 760 -14.12 -38.78 2.34
N LYS A 761 -14.67 -37.82 1.62
CA LYS A 761 -15.82 -37.02 2.05
C LYS A 761 -16.74 -36.80 0.87
N ARG A 762 -17.97 -37.30 0.98
CA ARG A 762 -19.02 -37.07 -0.02
C ARG A 762 -20.20 -36.45 0.66
N ASP A 763 -20.80 -35.45 0.04
CA ASP A 763 -21.99 -34.78 0.54
C ASP A 763 -22.95 -34.54 -0.61
N GLY A 764 -24.19 -35.01 -0.49
CA GLY A 764 -25.24 -34.86 -1.48
C GLY A 764 -26.48 -34.26 -0.85
N THR A 765 -26.79 -33.01 -1.14
CA THR A 765 -27.94 -32.29 -0.60
C THR A 765 -29.02 -32.07 -1.65
N SER A 766 -30.27 -32.14 -1.21
CA SER A 766 -31.44 -31.77 -1.99
C SER A 766 -32.38 -30.99 -1.08
N SER A 767 -32.75 -29.78 -1.47
CA SER A 767 -33.68 -28.94 -0.72
C SER A 767 -34.74 -28.32 -1.61
N ILE A 768 -35.98 -28.30 -1.12
CA ILE A 768 -37.12 -27.63 -1.75
C ILE A 768 -37.56 -26.53 -0.80
N ALA A 769 -37.56 -25.29 -1.28
CA ALA A 769 -38.07 -24.14 -0.56
C ALA A 769 -39.42 -23.72 -1.16
N TRP A 770 -40.44 -23.58 -0.31
CA TRP A 770 -41.78 -23.14 -0.69
C TRP A 770 -42.11 -21.83 0.02
N GLN A 771 -42.22 -20.75 -0.75
CA GLN A 771 -42.75 -19.46 -0.33
C GLN A 771 -44.29 -19.56 -0.26
N VAL A 772 -44.83 -19.69 0.94
CA VAL A 772 -46.27 -19.87 1.15
C VAL A 772 -47.00 -18.56 0.85
N ASP A 773 -46.47 -17.46 1.40
CA ASP A 773 -46.90 -16.07 1.23
C ASP A 773 -45.70 -15.12 1.47
N GLU A 774 -45.94 -13.81 1.61
CA GLU A 774 -44.88 -12.82 1.84
C GLU A 774 -44.15 -12.99 3.20
N TYR A 775 -44.76 -13.67 4.17
CA TYR A 775 -44.19 -13.85 5.51
C TYR A 775 -43.59 -15.24 5.73
N TRP A 776 -44.20 -16.29 5.19
CA TRP A 776 -43.82 -17.68 5.47
C TRP A 776 -43.04 -18.33 4.32
N LYS A 777 -41.86 -18.85 4.64
CA LYS A 777 -41.08 -19.74 3.76
C LYS A 777 -40.77 -21.04 4.47
N VAL A 778 -41.12 -22.16 3.84
CA VAL A 778 -40.89 -23.51 4.38
C VAL A 778 -39.91 -24.24 3.48
N SER A 779 -38.79 -24.69 4.04
CA SER A 779 -37.75 -25.43 3.34
C SER A 779 -37.67 -26.85 3.87
N PHE A 780 -37.75 -27.84 3.00
CA PHE A 780 -37.50 -29.25 3.30
C PHE A 780 -36.22 -29.68 2.62
N GLY A 781 -35.41 -30.53 3.25
CA GLY A 781 -34.27 -31.11 2.56
C GLY A 781 -33.84 -32.46 3.09
N VAL A 782 -33.04 -33.14 2.27
CA VAL A 782 -32.35 -34.38 2.58
C VAL A 782 -30.87 -34.21 2.26
N SER A 783 -29.99 -34.75 3.09
CA SER A 783 -28.56 -34.80 2.85
C SER A 783 -28.03 -36.21 3.02
N TYR A 784 -27.21 -36.68 2.09
CA TYR A 784 -26.43 -37.89 2.22
C TYR A 784 -24.96 -37.52 2.42
N THR A 785 -24.34 -37.97 3.52
CA THR A 785 -22.93 -37.73 3.80
C THR A 785 -22.21 -39.07 3.94
N GLU A 786 -21.08 -39.25 3.24
CA GLU A 786 -20.14 -40.36 3.45
C GLU A 786 -18.80 -39.79 3.90
N LEU A 787 -18.22 -40.37 4.95
CA LEU A 787 -17.00 -39.86 5.58
C LEU A 787 -16.08 -41.03 5.94
N MET A 788 -14.82 -40.95 5.53
CA MET A 788 -13.74 -41.85 5.95
C MET A 788 -12.49 -41.01 6.21
N SER A 789 -11.96 -41.03 7.43
CA SER A 789 -10.67 -40.39 7.75
C SER A 789 -9.74 -41.37 8.48
N PRO A 790 -8.84 -42.05 7.75
CA PRO A 790 -7.89 -42.99 8.34
C PRO A 790 -7.01 -42.33 9.42
N ARG A 791 -6.65 -41.06 9.24
CA ARG A 791 -5.88 -40.28 10.21
C ARG A 791 -6.66 -40.05 11.51
N ALA A 792 -7.94 -39.67 11.43
CA ALA A 792 -8.79 -39.49 12.61
C ALA A 792 -8.98 -40.81 13.37
N ILE A 793 -9.23 -41.90 12.64
CA ILE A 793 -9.41 -43.25 13.19
C ILE A 793 -8.12 -43.72 13.89
N THR A 794 -6.96 -43.51 13.25
CA THR A 794 -5.65 -43.86 13.82
C THR A 794 -5.33 -43.04 15.08
N ALA A 795 -5.78 -41.76 15.13
CA ALA A 795 -5.72 -40.92 16.32
C ALA A 795 -6.72 -41.33 17.43
N GLY A 796 -7.47 -42.41 17.24
CA GLY A 796 -8.42 -42.95 18.22
C GLY A 796 -9.76 -42.21 18.28
N LYS A 797 -10.07 -41.37 17.28
CA LYS A 797 -11.36 -40.67 17.18
C LYS A 797 -12.43 -41.60 16.59
N ARG A 798 -13.68 -41.37 16.97
CA ARG A 798 -14.87 -42.03 16.44
C ARG A 798 -15.71 -40.99 15.70
N GLY A 799 -16.61 -41.43 14.81
CA GLY A 799 -17.47 -40.53 14.05
C GLY A 799 -16.96 -40.19 12.65
N TYR A 800 -15.92 -40.88 12.18
CA TYR A 800 -15.17 -40.54 10.97
C TYR A 800 -15.06 -41.71 9.96
N ASP A 801 -15.90 -42.74 10.11
CA ASP A 801 -16.00 -43.88 9.21
C ASP A 801 -17.48 -44.23 9.00
N GLY A 802 -18.03 -44.02 7.80
CA GLY A 802 -19.35 -44.52 7.43
C GLY A 802 -20.18 -43.53 6.62
N SER A 803 -21.47 -43.86 6.44
CA SER A 803 -22.41 -43.05 5.68
C SER A 803 -23.66 -42.71 6.48
N ARG A 804 -24.30 -41.59 6.15
CA ARG A 804 -25.47 -41.07 6.85
C ARG A 804 -26.45 -40.42 5.88
N LEU A 805 -27.74 -40.64 6.09
CA LEU A 805 -28.83 -39.91 5.42
C LEU A 805 -29.58 -39.09 6.47
N ASP A 806 -29.57 -37.78 6.30
CA ASP A 806 -30.27 -36.80 7.14
C ASP A 806 -31.46 -36.22 6.40
N ALA A 807 -32.55 -35.94 7.12
CA ALA A 807 -33.68 -35.19 6.61
C ALA A 807 -34.00 -34.05 7.56
N GLY A 808 -34.36 -32.89 7.03
CA GLY A 808 -34.60 -31.69 7.82
C GLY A 808 -35.64 -30.77 7.23
N VAL A 809 -36.21 -29.96 8.10
CA VAL A 809 -37.18 -28.91 7.79
C VAL A 809 -36.70 -27.64 8.45
N ARG A 810 -36.79 -26.53 7.72
CA ARG A 810 -36.64 -25.16 8.23
C ARG A 810 -37.88 -24.37 7.89
N VAL A 811 -38.38 -23.61 8.84
CA VAL A 811 -39.51 -22.70 8.68
C VAL A 811 -39.02 -21.32 9.03
N ASP A 812 -39.06 -20.45 8.04
CA ASP A 812 -38.71 -19.04 8.13
C ASP A 812 -40.02 -18.23 8.20
N TYR A 813 -40.07 -17.29 9.14
CA TYR A 813 -41.12 -16.31 9.28
C TYR A 813 -40.51 -14.91 9.26
N ARG A 814 -40.69 -14.24 8.13
CA ARG A 814 -40.25 -12.88 7.88
C ARG A 814 -41.41 -11.94 8.21
N PHE A 815 -41.25 -11.03 9.17
CA PHE A 815 -42.30 -10.06 9.50
C PHE A 815 -42.29 -8.88 8.51
N ASP A 816 -41.09 -8.50 8.08
CA ASP A 816 -40.73 -7.51 7.07
C ASP A 816 -39.27 -7.78 6.64
N ASP A 817 -38.71 -6.98 5.73
CA ASP A 817 -37.32 -7.14 5.24
C ASP A 817 -36.23 -7.09 6.32
N GLU A 818 -36.53 -6.55 7.50
CA GLU A 818 -35.58 -6.31 8.59
C GLU A 818 -35.71 -7.33 9.75
N HIS A 819 -36.72 -8.20 9.72
CA HIS A 819 -37.08 -9.10 10.81
C HIS A 819 -37.38 -10.52 10.33
N LEU A 820 -36.45 -11.44 10.58
CA LEU A 820 -36.57 -12.86 10.28
C LEU A 820 -36.48 -13.68 11.57
N VAL A 821 -37.42 -14.60 11.76
CA VAL A 821 -37.33 -15.65 12.78
C VAL A 821 -37.43 -17.00 12.07
N TYR A 822 -36.57 -17.93 12.42
CA TYR A 822 -36.57 -19.25 11.81
C TYR A 822 -36.43 -20.37 12.84
N VAL A 823 -37.08 -21.49 12.59
CA VAL A 823 -36.94 -22.72 13.36
C VAL A 823 -36.54 -23.82 12.39
N PHE A 824 -35.59 -24.65 12.79
CA PHE A 824 -35.16 -25.78 11.98
C PHE A 824 -35.00 -27.03 12.84
N GLY A 825 -35.23 -28.18 12.22
CA GLY A 825 -35.04 -29.49 12.82
C GLY A 825 -34.59 -30.47 11.76
N GLN A 826 -33.54 -31.22 12.07
CA GLN A 826 -33.00 -32.29 11.24
C GLN A 826 -32.77 -33.54 12.06
N ALA A 827 -32.90 -34.69 11.42
CA ALA A 827 -32.70 -36.00 12.03
C ALA A 827 -31.99 -36.94 11.05
N THR A 828 -31.14 -37.80 11.59
CA THR A 828 -30.52 -38.90 10.86
C THR A 828 -31.54 -40.04 10.71
N VAL A 829 -31.90 -40.31 9.46
CA VAL A 829 -32.86 -41.35 9.06
C VAL A 829 -32.16 -42.70 8.93
N GLU A 830 -30.97 -42.71 8.34
CA GLU A 830 -30.16 -43.91 8.14
C GLU A 830 -28.68 -43.62 8.43
N ARG A 831 -27.98 -44.60 9.01
CA ARG A 831 -26.56 -44.52 9.36
C ARG A 831 -25.90 -45.89 9.20
N SER A 832 -24.69 -45.89 8.66
CA SER A 832 -23.79 -47.04 8.58
C SER A 832 -22.42 -46.68 9.17
N GLY A 833 -21.63 -47.67 9.60
CA GLY A 833 -20.32 -47.43 10.21
C GLY A 833 -20.39 -46.73 11.59
N ASP A 834 -19.34 -45.99 11.90
CA ASP A 834 -19.16 -45.22 13.12
C ASP A 834 -19.44 -43.71 12.97
N ILE A 835 -19.75 -43.17 11.77
CA ILE A 835 -20.04 -41.74 11.52
C ILE A 835 -21.11 -41.18 12.45
N ASP A 836 -20.88 -40.05 13.12
CA ASP A 836 -21.83 -39.55 14.11
C ASP A 836 -23.20 -39.17 13.51
N ARG A 837 -24.26 -39.30 14.31
CA ARG A 837 -25.59 -38.80 13.91
C ARG A 837 -25.52 -37.28 13.78
N ASN A 838 -26.47 -36.69 13.07
CA ASN A 838 -26.57 -35.24 12.87
C ASN A 838 -27.98 -34.76 13.20
N ASP A 839 -28.58 -35.36 14.23
CA ASP A 839 -29.86 -34.87 14.74
C ASP A 839 -29.61 -33.49 15.35
N ARG A 840 -30.37 -32.48 14.96
CA ARG A 840 -30.25 -31.13 15.50
C ARG A 840 -31.57 -30.38 15.40
N ILE A 841 -31.92 -29.65 16.43
CA ILE A 841 -33.04 -28.71 16.43
C ILE A 841 -32.54 -27.36 16.91
N GLY A 842 -33.02 -26.29 16.29
CA GLY A 842 -32.65 -24.95 16.69
C GLY A 842 -33.66 -23.91 16.27
N VAL A 843 -33.46 -22.73 16.85
CA VAL A 843 -34.22 -21.52 16.55
C VAL A 843 -33.22 -20.40 16.38
N GLY A 844 -33.45 -19.56 15.39
CA GLY A 844 -32.68 -18.35 15.18
C GLY A 844 -33.57 -17.17 14.81
N ALA A 845 -33.00 -15.99 14.92
CA ALA A 845 -33.61 -14.73 14.61
C ALA A 845 -32.55 -13.74 14.13
N GLU A 846 -32.90 -12.98 13.09
CA GLU A 846 -32.18 -11.81 12.61
C GLU A 846 -33.17 -10.64 12.69
N VAL A 847 -32.87 -9.67 13.53
CA VAL A 847 -33.81 -8.60 13.89
C VAL A 847 -33.07 -7.28 13.92
N GLN A 848 -33.48 -6.35 13.05
CA GLN A 848 -33.09 -4.96 13.15
C GLN A 848 -34.03 -4.24 14.13
N LEU A 849 -33.65 -4.20 15.42
CA LEU A 849 -34.46 -3.60 16.49
C LEU A 849 -34.71 -2.10 16.29
N THR A 850 -33.72 -1.39 15.72
CA THR A 850 -33.80 0.04 15.37
C THR A 850 -32.95 0.30 14.13
N GLU A 851 -32.96 1.52 13.57
CA GLU A 851 -32.05 1.90 12.47
C GLU A 851 -30.56 1.69 12.82
N ALA A 852 -30.23 1.64 14.11
CA ALA A 852 -28.89 1.45 14.63
C ALA A 852 -28.62 0.05 15.22
N VAL A 853 -29.62 -0.63 15.79
CA VAL A 853 -29.38 -1.87 16.55
C VAL A 853 -29.80 -3.07 15.72
N GLY A 854 -28.82 -3.90 15.34
CA GLY A 854 -29.03 -5.21 14.73
C GLY A 854 -28.74 -6.34 15.72
N VAL A 855 -29.58 -7.37 15.74
CA VAL A 855 -29.39 -8.55 16.59
C VAL A 855 -29.53 -9.81 15.75
N THR A 856 -28.53 -10.68 15.86
CA THR A 856 -28.57 -12.03 15.29
C THR A 856 -28.42 -13.03 16.42
N GLY A 857 -29.31 -13.99 16.53
CA GLY A 857 -29.23 -15.05 17.52
C GLY A 857 -29.61 -16.37 16.89
N GLU A 858 -28.84 -17.42 17.15
CA GLU A 858 -29.19 -18.79 16.84
C GLU A 858 -28.77 -19.68 18.01
N VAL A 859 -29.66 -20.55 18.47
CA VAL A 859 -29.31 -21.61 19.43
C VAL A 859 -29.80 -22.94 18.87
N SER A 860 -28.92 -23.92 18.88
CA SER A 860 -29.25 -25.26 18.42
C SER A 860 -28.64 -26.33 19.30
N TYR A 861 -29.33 -27.46 19.41
CA TYR A 861 -28.85 -28.60 20.17
C TYR A 861 -29.02 -29.87 19.34
N GLY A 862 -28.00 -30.72 19.36
CA GLY A 862 -27.99 -31.93 18.57
C GLY A 862 -26.95 -32.94 19.00
N THR A 863 -26.67 -33.91 18.12
CA THR A 863 -25.70 -34.99 18.37
C THR A 863 -24.31 -34.45 18.72
N HIS A 864 -23.82 -33.43 18.01
CA HIS A 864 -22.52 -32.80 18.24
C HIS A 864 -22.53 -31.78 19.41
N GLY A 865 -23.61 -31.73 20.20
CA GLY A 865 -23.76 -30.82 21.33
C GLY A 865 -24.47 -29.51 21.00
N LEU A 866 -24.24 -28.50 21.83
CA LEU A 866 -24.83 -27.18 21.71
C LEU A 866 -24.08 -26.38 20.62
N GLY A 867 -24.81 -25.82 19.66
CA GLY A 867 -24.33 -24.76 18.76
C GLY A 867 -25.00 -23.44 19.12
N GLY A 868 -24.26 -22.35 18.97
CA GLY A 868 -24.79 -21.04 19.31
C GLY A 868 -24.12 -19.93 18.53
N LEU A 869 -24.93 -18.97 18.09
CA LEU A 869 -24.48 -17.68 17.59
C LEU A 869 -25.31 -16.63 18.33
N ALA A 870 -24.66 -15.61 18.85
CA ALA A 870 -25.36 -14.45 19.39
C ALA A 870 -24.52 -13.22 19.10
N ALA A 871 -24.99 -12.36 18.22
CA ALA A 871 -24.34 -11.12 17.85
C ALA A 871 -25.31 -9.96 18.07
N ILE A 872 -24.81 -8.88 18.65
CA ILE A 872 -25.49 -7.60 18.73
C ILE A 872 -24.57 -6.58 18.09
N ASN A 873 -25.08 -5.87 17.09
CA ASN A 873 -24.44 -4.75 16.44
C ASN A 873 -25.22 -3.47 16.81
N TYR A 874 -24.49 -2.40 17.07
CA TYR A 874 -25.06 -1.09 17.34
C TYR A 874 -24.28 -0.04 16.55
N ASP A 875 -24.97 0.55 15.58
CA ASP A 875 -24.48 1.47 14.56
C ASP A 875 -25.31 2.76 14.62
N PRO A 876 -25.14 3.61 15.66
CA PRO A 876 -25.96 4.81 15.80
C PRO A 876 -25.78 5.83 14.67
N ASN A 877 -24.63 5.81 13.99
CA ASN A 877 -24.30 6.60 12.82
C ASN A 877 -23.11 5.96 12.08
N ASP A 878 -22.64 6.57 11.00
CA ASP A 878 -21.52 6.06 10.18
C ASP A 878 -20.15 6.09 10.91
N ASP A 879 -20.06 6.81 12.02
CA ASP A 879 -18.83 7.09 12.79
C ASP A 879 -18.68 6.21 14.05
N GLU A 880 -19.73 5.48 14.42
CA GLU A 880 -19.79 4.66 15.63
C GLU A 880 -20.27 3.24 15.31
N HIS A 881 -19.46 2.23 15.66
CA HIS A 881 -19.73 0.82 15.44
C HIS A 881 -19.40 0.01 16.69
N TYR A 882 -20.40 -0.59 17.33
CA TYR A 882 -20.20 -1.46 18.49
C TYR A 882 -20.73 -2.86 18.18
N TYR A 883 -19.97 -3.89 18.49
CA TYR A 883 -20.39 -5.27 18.31
C TYR A 883 -19.99 -6.15 19.48
N ILE A 884 -20.85 -7.10 19.79
CA ILE A 884 -20.52 -8.22 20.67
C ILE A 884 -21.08 -9.49 20.06
N GLY A 885 -20.19 -10.45 19.85
CA GLY A 885 -20.47 -11.76 19.27
C GLY A 885 -20.04 -12.87 20.22
N TYR A 886 -20.92 -13.84 20.45
CA TYR A 886 -20.57 -15.16 20.93
C TYR A 886 -20.83 -16.18 19.83
N ARG A 887 -19.85 -17.05 19.63
CA ARG A 887 -19.95 -18.16 18.68
C ARG A 887 -19.53 -19.45 19.38
N LEU A 888 -20.37 -20.46 19.29
CA LEU A 888 -20.10 -21.81 19.75
C LEU A 888 -20.31 -22.77 18.58
N ASP A 889 -19.20 -23.31 18.10
CA ASP A 889 -19.19 -24.26 17.00
C ASP A 889 -18.38 -25.50 17.39
N PRO A 890 -19.01 -26.55 17.95
CA PRO A 890 -18.33 -27.79 18.32
C PRO A 890 -17.56 -28.46 17.17
N ASP A 891 -17.88 -28.12 15.92
CA ASP A 891 -17.29 -28.70 14.71
C ASP A 891 -16.13 -27.86 14.16
N ARG A 892 -15.87 -26.67 14.74
CA ARG A 892 -14.72 -25.80 14.38
C ARG A 892 -13.38 -26.52 14.51
N ALA A 893 -13.30 -27.57 15.31
CA ALA A 893 -12.10 -28.34 15.60
C ALA A 893 -11.46 -29.00 14.37
N PHE A 894 -12.27 -29.46 13.41
CA PHE A 894 -11.78 -30.39 12.40
C PHE A 894 -12.21 -29.95 11.00
N ASP A 895 -11.21 -29.72 10.16
CA ASP A 895 -11.34 -29.77 8.72
C ASP A 895 -10.59 -31.01 8.26
N LEU A 896 -11.12 -31.67 7.25
CA LEU A 896 -10.49 -32.85 6.69
C LEU A 896 -9.18 -32.50 5.95
N ASP A 897 -9.01 -31.24 5.54
CA ASP A 897 -7.73 -30.69 5.04
C ASP A 897 -6.76 -30.23 6.16
N ARG A 898 -7.05 -30.45 7.45
CA ARG A 898 -6.16 -30.07 8.56
C ARG A 898 -5.28 -31.24 9.02
N ASN A 899 -3.97 -31.02 8.97
CA ASN A 899 -2.95 -31.90 9.54
C ASN A 899 -2.52 -31.53 10.98
N HIS A 900 -3.27 -30.71 11.73
CA HIS A 900 -2.82 -30.19 13.03
C HIS A 900 -3.78 -30.36 14.22
N ASP A 901 -3.15 -30.32 15.40
CA ASP A 901 -3.62 -30.58 16.77
C ASP A 901 -4.62 -29.55 17.33
N LEU A 902 -5.81 -29.43 16.74
CA LEU A 902 -6.96 -28.94 17.51
C LEU A 902 -7.47 -30.09 18.37
N VAL A 903 -6.81 -30.33 19.51
CA VAL A 903 -7.16 -31.40 20.47
C VAL A 903 -7.94 -30.81 21.64
N GLY A 904 -9.19 -31.25 21.82
CA GLY A 904 -10.03 -30.89 22.96
C GLY A 904 -11.46 -30.50 22.55
N SER A 905 -12.24 -30.01 23.51
CA SER A 905 -13.61 -29.52 23.31
C SER A 905 -13.62 -28.02 23.00
N ASP A 906 -14.44 -27.58 22.06
CA ASP A 906 -14.63 -26.16 21.78
C ASP A 906 -15.56 -25.51 22.82
N GLY A 907 -15.07 -24.50 23.55
CA GLY A 907 -15.87 -23.67 24.45
C GLY A 907 -16.52 -22.46 23.76
N GLY A 908 -16.22 -22.24 22.48
CA GLY A 908 -16.62 -21.09 21.69
C GLY A 908 -15.62 -19.94 21.71
N ALA A 909 -15.96 -18.87 21.00
CA ALA A 909 -15.23 -17.61 20.99
C ALA A 909 -16.17 -16.46 21.36
N ILE A 910 -15.71 -15.55 22.20
CA ILE A 910 -16.40 -14.29 22.50
C ILE A 910 -15.54 -13.18 21.89
N VAL A 911 -16.13 -12.37 21.03
CA VAL A 911 -15.49 -11.18 20.47
C VAL A 911 -16.38 -9.98 20.81
N ALA A 912 -15.80 -8.96 21.43
CA ALA A 912 -16.48 -7.71 21.67
C ALA A 912 -15.60 -6.58 21.16
N GLY A 913 -16.15 -5.73 20.31
CA GLY A 913 -15.44 -4.61 19.72
C GLY A 913 -16.26 -3.34 19.75
N MET A 914 -15.56 -2.21 19.76
CA MET A 914 -16.14 -0.90 19.54
C MET A 914 -15.16 -0.06 18.73
N ARG A 915 -15.71 0.76 17.85
CA ARG A 915 -15.05 1.87 17.19
C ARG A 915 -15.95 3.07 17.30
N ARG A 916 -15.41 4.20 17.71
CA ARG A 916 -16.18 5.42 17.93
C ARG A 916 -15.36 6.63 17.54
N ARG A 917 -15.87 7.45 16.63
CA ARG A 917 -15.47 8.86 16.56
C ARG A 917 -16.18 9.60 17.69
N VAL A 918 -15.43 9.99 18.72
CA VAL A 918 -15.97 10.63 19.93
C VAL A 918 -16.45 12.05 19.59
N ASP A 919 -15.68 12.75 18.74
CA ASP A 919 -15.95 14.07 18.19
C ASP A 919 -15.07 14.29 16.94
N ASP A 920 -15.08 15.49 16.36
CA ASP A 920 -14.27 15.82 15.19
C ASP A 920 -12.76 15.63 15.43
N VAL A 921 -12.35 15.60 16.70
CA VAL A 921 -10.96 15.60 17.15
C VAL A 921 -10.50 14.30 17.80
N ALA A 922 -11.36 13.29 17.97
CA ALA A 922 -11.00 12.07 18.67
C ALA A 922 -11.72 10.85 18.10
N SER A 923 -10.97 9.79 17.84
CA SER A 923 -11.52 8.46 17.55
C SER A 923 -10.87 7.41 18.44
N ALA A 924 -11.62 6.40 18.83
CA ALA A 924 -11.14 5.33 19.67
C ALA A 924 -11.66 3.99 19.17
N TYR A 925 -10.89 2.94 19.41
CA TYR A 925 -11.31 1.57 19.19
C TYR A 925 -10.85 0.67 20.34
N ALA A 926 -11.62 -0.37 20.59
CA ALA A 926 -11.25 -1.42 21.52
C ALA A 926 -11.83 -2.74 21.03
N GLU A 927 -11.04 -3.81 21.06
CA GLU A 927 -11.48 -5.16 20.75
C GLU A 927 -10.96 -6.11 21.82
N SER A 928 -11.80 -7.02 22.30
CA SER A 928 -11.43 -8.14 23.15
C SER A 928 -11.93 -9.41 22.50
N SER A 929 -11.02 -10.35 22.25
CA SER A 929 -11.31 -11.68 21.73
C SER A 929 -10.87 -12.73 22.73
N TYR A 930 -11.77 -13.63 23.10
CA TYR A 930 -11.47 -14.78 23.95
C TYR A 930 -11.83 -16.07 23.23
N ASP A 931 -10.81 -16.80 22.80
CA ASP A 931 -10.95 -18.10 22.17
C ASP A 931 -10.75 -19.23 23.20
N MET A 932 -11.80 -20.03 23.40
CA MET A 932 -11.84 -21.13 24.37
C MET A 932 -11.68 -22.50 23.71
N PHE A 933 -10.85 -22.58 22.68
CA PHE A 933 -10.70 -23.81 21.89
C PHE A 933 -9.75 -24.84 22.53
N GLY A 934 -10.28 -25.99 23.00
CA GLY A 934 -9.47 -27.17 23.34
C GLY A 934 -8.29 -26.90 24.30
N ARG A 935 -7.10 -27.38 23.91
CA ARG A 935 -5.80 -27.23 24.59
C ARG A 935 -5.08 -25.90 24.34
N ARG A 936 -5.60 -25.05 23.44
CA ARG A 936 -5.03 -23.74 23.14
C ARG A 936 -6.06 -22.64 23.39
N ARG A 937 -5.87 -21.89 24.48
CA ARG A 937 -6.79 -20.80 24.83
C ARG A 937 -6.09 -19.48 24.68
N ALA A 938 -6.71 -18.56 23.96
CA ALA A 938 -6.15 -17.25 23.71
C ALA A 938 -7.12 -16.17 24.22
N LEU A 939 -6.60 -15.21 24.97
CA LEU A 939 -7.29 -13.96 25.28
C LEU A 939 -6.46 -12.83 24.69
N THR A 940 -7.05 -12.05 23.79
CA THR A 940 -6.41 -10.89 23.19
C THR A 940 -7.27 -9.66 23.40
N GLN A 941 -6.63 -8.56 23.70
CA GLN A 941 -7.24 -7.27 23.92
C GLN A 941 -6.42 -6.22 23.21
N THR A 942 -7.06 -5.44 22.35
CA THR A 942 -6.44 -4.36 21.62
C THR A 942 -7.24 -3.10 21.88
N TYR A 943 -6.56 -2.02 22.22
CA TYR A 943 -7.16 -0.71 22.46
C TYR A 943 -6.37 0.31 21.66
N GLY A 944 -7.04 1.34 21.15
CA GLY A 944 -6.35 2.50 20.62
C GLY A 944 -7.20 3.75 20.58
N VAL A 945 -6.54 4.90 20.59
CA VAL A 945 -7.16 6.23 20.57
C VAL A 945 -6.32 7.13 19.68
N ILE A 946 -6.95 7.73 18.68
CA ILE A 946 -6.38 8.78 17.85
C ILE A 946 -7.03 10.11 18.27
N TYR A 947 -6.24 11.10 18.63
CA TYR A 947 -6.67 12.40 19.13
C TYR A 947 -6.01 13.54 18.33
N THR A 948 -6.79 14.26 17.55
CA THR A 948 -6.44 15.38 16.68
C THR A 948 -7.13 16.68 17.16
N PRO A 949 -6.70 17.30 18.28
CA PRO A 949 -7.41 18.43 18.93
C PRO A 949 -7.59 19.67 18.04
N ASP A 950 -6.73 19.83 17.05
CA ASP A 950 -6.72 20.89 16.06
C ASP A 950 -6.05 20.36 14.78
N ASP A 951 -5.92 21.20 13.75
CA ASP A 951 -5.28 20.85 12.48
C ASP A 951 -3.76 20.60 12.62
N VAL A 952 -3.21 20.81 13.81
CA VAL A 952 -1.78 20.85 14.07
C VAL A 952 -1.31 19.62 14.85
N TRP A 953 -2.03 19.16 15.87
CA TRP A 953 -1.64 18.01 16.68
C TRP A 953 -2.37 16.73 16.26
N THR A 954 -1.68 15.59 16.35
CA THR A 954 -2.26 14.25 16.28
C THR A 954 -1.58 13.35 17.30
N VAL A 955 -2.34 12.62 18.11
CA VAL A 955 -1.81 11.71 19.13
C VAL A 955 -2.49 10.36 18.97
N ASP A 956 -1.73 9.32 18.63
CA ASP A 956 -2.21 7.95 18.54
C ASP A 956 -1.63 7.13 19.70
N ALA A 957 -2.47 6.62 20.58
CA ALA A 957 -2.07 5.75 21.67
C ALA A 957 -2.69 4.37 21.48
N GLY A 958 -1.87 3.32 21.52
CA GLY A 958 -2.28 1.93 21.36
C GLY A 958 -1.85 1.04 22.53
N PHE A 959 -2.60 -0.03 22.76
CA PHE A 959 -2.23 -1.07 23.71
C PHE A 959 -2.76 -2.43 23.28
N GLU A 960 -1.86 -3.40 23.16
CA GLU A 960 -2.18 -4.81 22.97
C GLU A 960 -1.84 -5.61 24.24
N ALA A 961 -2.71 -6.53 24.62
CA ALA A 961 -2.42 -7.55 25.61
C ALA A 961 -2.95 -8.91 25.14
N GLY A 962 -2.09 -9.91 25.16
CA GLY A 962 -2.40 -11.28 24.77
C GLY A 962 -2.00 -12.26 25.87
N ARG A 963 -2.79 -13.32 26.06
CA ARG A 963 -2.39 -14.50 26.84
C ARG A 963 -2.69 -15.74 26.02
N VAL A 964 -1.67 -16.52 25.72
CA VAL A 964 -1.78 -17.79 25.00
C VAL A 964 -1.41 -18.92 25.94
N ARG A 965 -2.38 -19.78 26.24
CA ARG A 965 -2.14 -21.05 26.91
C ARG A 965 -1.94 -22.14 25.88
N ASP A 966 -0.82 -22.84 25.91
CA ASP A 966 -0.43 -23.80 24.87
C ASP A 966 -0.12 -25.17 25.48
N ASP A 967 -1.15 -26.00 25.66
CA ASP A 967 -1.00 -27.37 26.18
C ASP A 967 -0.50 -28.38 25.11
N THR A 968 0.16 -27.92 24.03
CA THR A 968 0.72 -28.79 22.97
C THR A 968 2.14 -29.25 23.28
N ILE A 969 2.54 -30.41 22.73
CA ILE A 969 3.88 -30.97 22.92
C ILE A 969 4.81 -30.48 21.82
N ASP A 970 5.98 -29.96 22.18
CA ASP A 970 7.05 -29.66 21.24
C ASP A 970 7.68 -30.98 20.75
N PRO A 971 7.63 -31.27 19.44
CA PRO A 971 8.18 -32.50 18.89
C PRO A 971 9.72 -32.60 19.01
N ALA A 972 10.44 -31.48 19.14
CA ALA A 972 11.89 -31.50 19.30
C ALA A 972 12.34 -31.89 20.71
N THR A 973 11.56 -31.53 21.74
CA THR A 973 11.92 -31.74 23.15
C THR A 973 11.06 -32.80 23.84
N GLY A 974 9.90 -33.14 23.28
CA GLY A 974 8.92 -34.05 23.87
C GLY A 974 8.21 -33.48 25.11
N LEU A 975 8.38 -32.20 25.40
CA LEU A 975 7.77 -31.50 26.53
C LEU A 975 6.62 -30.61 26.09
N GLN A 976 5.72 -30.26 27.02
CA GLN A 976 4.68 -29.27 26.75
C GLN A 976 5.34 -27.92 26.46
N ARG A 977 4.84 -27.19 25.45
CA ARG A 977 5.23 -25.80 25.18
C ARG A 977 4.76 -24.91 26.33
N SER A 978 5.53 -23.88 26.65
CA SER A 978 5.10 -22.94 27.67
C SER A 978 4.01 -22.01 27.17
N ASP A 979 3.05 -21.76 28.06
CA ASP A 979 2.16 -20.61 28.02
C ASP A 979 3.01 -19.33 27.94
N PHE A 980 2.50 -18.31 27.24
CA PHE A 980 3.13 -17.01 27.20
C PHE A 980 2.10 -15.87 27.24
N ASP A 981 2.49 -14.78 27.89
CA ASP A 981 1.78 -13.51 27.89
C ASP A 981 2.50 -12.54 26.94
N ARG A 982 1.74 -11.70 26.24
CA ARG A 982 2.22 -10.61 25.39
C ARG A 982 1.63 -9.29 25.87
N TYR A 983 2.45 -8.25 25.94
CA TYR A 983 2.01 -6.88 26.16
C TYR A 983 2.71 -5.97 25.18
N ALA A 984 1.96 -5.16 24.43
CA ALA A 984 2.51 -4.20 23.49
C ALA A 984 1.85 -2.81 23.55
N PRO A 985 2.27 -1.90 24.46
CA PRO A 985 1.89 -0.50 24.41
C PRO A 985 2.63 0.26 23.30
N SER A 986 1.91 1.17 22.63
CA SER A 986 2.44 2.10 21.64
C SER A 986 1.90 3.52 21.86
N LEU A 987 2.70 4.52 21.49
CA LEU A 987 2.32 5.93 21.50
C LEU A 987 3.01 6.64 20.34
N ALA A 988 2.24 7.31 19.49
CA ALA A 988 2.68 8.22 18.47
C ALA A 988 2.10 9.62 18.71
N ILE A 989 2.90 10.66 18.48
CA ILE A 989 2.54 12.07 18.59
C ILE A 989 3.08 12.76 17.35
N ALA A 990 2.23 13.46 16.62
CA ALA A 990 2.59 14.33 15.52
C ALA A 990 2.12 15.77 15.82
N TYR A 991 2.89 16.73 15.34
CA TYR A 991 2.66 18.16 15.45
C TYR A 991 3.05 18.80 14.11
N LYS A 992 2.15 19.54 13.47
CA LYS A 992 2.36 20.15 12.15
C LYS A 992 1.73 21.55 12.14
N ASP A 993 2.54 22.54 12.46
CA ASP A 993 2.14 23.96 12.46
C ASP A 993 2.74 24.63 11.22
N GLU A 994 1.90 24.84 10.20
CA GLU A 994 2.34 25.44 8.93
C GLU A 994 2.69 26.93 9.09
N GLU A 995 2.04 27.66 10.01
CA GLU A 995 2.30 29.08 10.25
C GLU A 995 3.60 29.29 11.04
N ALA A 996 3.85 28.45 12.05
CA ALA A 996 5.13 28.44 12.78
C ALA A 996 6.25 27.72 12.01
N GLY A 997 5.92 27.01 10.93
CA GLY A 997 6.84 26.23 10.12
C GLY A 997 7.49 25.08 10.89
N VAL A 998 6.76 24.45 11.82
CA VAL A 998 7.25 23.34 12.64
C VAL A 998 6.51 22.07 12.26
N THR A 999 7.25 20.98 12.09
CA THR A 999 6.69 19.63 11.98
C THR A 999 7.48 18.71 12.90
N ALA A 1000 6.82 17.97 13.77
CA ALA A 1000 7.46 17.03 14.68
C ALA A 1000 6.63 15.76 14.75
N ARG A 1001 7.30 14.62 14.88
CA ARG A 1001 6.70 13.31 15.12
C ARG A 1001 7.53 12.54 16.13
N VAL A 1002 6.88 11.78 16.98
CA VAL A 1002 7.51 10.88 17.96
C VAL A 1002 6.67 9.64 18.03
N ARG A 1003 7.28 8.47 17.96
CA ARG A 1003 6.64 7.17 18.11
C ARG A 1003 7.47 6.31 19.04
N GLY A 1004 6.83 5.68 20.01
CA GLY A 1004 7.46 4.73 20.92
C GLY A 1004 6.59 3.50 21.06
N GLU A 1005 7.23 2.34 21.14
CA GLU A 1005 6.55 1.07 21.28
C GLU A 1005 7.39 0.10 22.10
N VAL A 1006 6.72 -0.70 22.92
CA VAL A 1006 7.35 -1.74 23.71
C VAL A 1006 6.59 -3.02 23.48
N ARG A 1007 7.25 -4.15 23.24
CA ARG A 1007 6.66 -5.48 23.19
C ARG A 1007 7.36 -6.37 24.19
N ILE A 1008 6.58 -6.97 25.08
CA ILE A 1008 7.05 -7.87 26.13
C ILE A 1008 6.33 -9.19 25.94
N GLU A 1009 7.10 -10.25 25.68
CA GLU A 1009 6.65 -11.63 25.66
C GLU A 1009 7.33 -12.37 26.81
N ASP A 1010 6.55 -13.01 27.67
CA ASP A 1010 7.02 -13.70 28.88
C ASP A 1010 6.40 -15.10 28.93
N SER A 1011 7.24 -16.13 29.11
CA SER A 1011 6.80 -17.51 29.28
C SER A 1011 7.28 -18.11 30.61
N GLU A 1012 6.49 -19.01 31.21
CA GLU A 1012 6.79 -19.58 32.53
C GLU A 1012 8.16 -20.29 32.60
N ASP A 1013 8.61 -20.88 31.48
CA ASP A 1013 9.91 -21.56 31.36
C ASP A 1013 11.02 -20.71 30.72
N GLY A 1014 10.72 -19.47 30.32
CA GLY A 1014 11.64 -18.55 29.67
C GLY A 1014 12.02 -18.90 28.22
N THR A 1015 11.44 -19.94 27.62
CA THR A 1015 11.77 -20.36 26.23
C THR A 1015 11.24 -19.41 25.17
N ARG A 1016 10.25 -18.58 25.51
CA ARG A 1016 9.62 -17.59 24.63
C ARG A 1016 9.73 -16.16 25.18
N ASP A 1017 10.66 -15.91 26.10
CA ASP A 1017 10.92 -14.56 26.63
C ASP A 1017 11.56 -13.66 25.55
N GLN A 1018 10.88 -12.57 25.19
CA GLN A 1018 11.38 -11.55 24.28
C GLN A 1018 10.85 -10.16 24.66
N ASN A 1019 11.77 -9.23 24.89
CA ASN A 1019 11.46 -7.82 25.04
C ASN A 1019 12.03 -7.05 23.85
N THR A 1020 11.20 -6.28 23.17
CA THR A 1020 11.60 -5.41 22.05
C THR A 1020 11.12 -4.00 22.34
N TYR A 1021 12.00 -3.01 22.20
CA TYR A 1021 11.70 -1.60 22.39
C TYR A 1021 11.99 -0.88 21.08
N LEU A 1022 11.03 -0.11 20.61
CA LEU A 1022 11.14 0.68 19.39
C LEU A 1022 10.90 2.15 19.75
N PHE A 1023 11.69 3.04 19.19
CA PHE A 1023 11.53 4.47 19.35
C PHE A 1023 11.97 5.19 18.08
N ALA A 1024 11.11 6.06 17.55
CA ALA A 1024 11.38 6.92 16.41
C ALA A 1024 10.96 8.35 16.77
N ALA A 1025 11.74 9.36 16.39
CA ALA A 1025 11.40 10.76 16.58
C ALA A 1025 12.00 11.61 15.48
N GLY A 1026 11.25 12.58 14.97
CA GLY A 1026 11.67 13.53 13.96
C GLY A 1026 11.14 14.93 14.29
N VAL A 1027 11.94 15.96 14.07
CA VAL A 1027 11.54 17.38 14.19
C VAL A 1027 12.14 18.13 13.01
N SER A 1028 11.34 18.97 12.37
CA SER A 1028 11.70 19.94 11.35
C SER A 1028 11.15 21.30 11.77
N TRP A 1029 11.98 22.34 11.69
CA TRP A 1029 11.58 23.68 12.12
C TRP A 1029 12.21 24.77 11.25
N LYS A 1030 11.35 25.52 10.56
CA LYS A 1030 11.64 26.80 9.91
C LYS A 1030 11.61 27.93 10.95
N THR A 1031 12.70 28.07 11.69
CA THR A 1031 12.84 29.11 12.75
C THR A 1031 12.67 30.54 12.23
N SER A 1032 12.94 30.78 10.94
CA SER A 1032 12.63 32.01 10.20
C SER A 1032 12.70 31.71 8.70
N GLU A 1033 12.40 32.68 7.84
CA GLU A 1033 12.59 32.56 6.38
C GLU A 1033 14.03 32.14 6.00
N ASN A 1034 15.02 32.45 6.84
CA ASN A 1034 16.44 32.22 6.54
C ASN A 1034 17.04 30.95 7.20
N TRP A 1035 16.38 30.32 8.16
CA TRP A 1035 17.00 29.33 9.05
C TRP A 1035 16.12 28.10 9.21
N ARG A 1036 16.70 26.90 9.03
CA ARG A 1036 16.01 25.62 9.22
C ARG A 1036 16.80 24.68 10.12
N LEU A 1037 16.09 23.98 10.99
CA LEU A 1037 16.62 22.98 11.91
C LEU A 1037 15.88 21.66 11.68
N MET A 1038 16.60 20.54 11.75
CA MET A 1038 16.02 19.21 11.74
C MET A 1038 16.72 18.29 12.74
N ALA A 1039 15.99 17.38 13.36
CA ALA A 1039 16.56 16.37 14.24
C ALA A 1039 15.76 15.07 14.15
N ASN A 1040 16.44 13.95 13.92
CA ASN A 1040 15.84 12.62 13.84
C ASN A 1040 16.51 11.66 14.82
N LEU A 1041 15.79 10.65 15.31
CA LEU A 1041 16.26 9.63 16.22
C LEU A 1041 15.46 8.34 16.04
N ASP A 1042 16.11 7.27 15.61
CA ASP A 1042 15.54 5.93 15.46
C ASP A 1042 16.28 4.96 16.37
N ALA A 1043 15.56 4.06 17.03
CA ALA A 1043 16.11 3.09 17.95
C ALA A 1043 15.28 1.81 18.01
N VAL A 1044 15.97 0.67 17.92
CA VAL A 1044 15.46 -0.69 18.10
C VAL A 1044 16.35 -1.39 19.10
N ILE A 1045 15.80 -1.86 20.21
CA ILE A 1045 16.56 -2.55 21.27
C ILE A 1045 15.83 -3.84 21.58
N SER A 1046 16.54 -4.97 21.52
CA SER A 1046 15.93 -6.28 21.78
C SER A 1046 16.73 -7.09 22.79
N ASP A 1047 16.03 -7.61 23.81
CA ASP A 1047 16.56 -8.56 24.79
C ASP A 1047 15.75 -9.85 24.66
N THR A 1048 16.38 -10.94 24.22
CA THR A 1048 15.70 -12.23 24.09
C THR A 1048 16.49 -13.38 24.70
N ARG A 1049 15.76 -14.23 25.43
CA ARG A 1049 16.27 -15.53 25.90
C ARG A 1049 15.72 -16.68 25.06
N SER A 1050 14.93 -16.38 24.02
CA SER A 1050 14.28 -17.36 23.18
C SER A 1050 15.26 -18.05 22.21
N THR A 1051 15.01 -19.33 21.96
CA THR A 1051 15.73 -20.13 20.96
C THR A 1051 14.94 -20.28 19.64
N VAL A 1052 13.77 -19.65 19.54
CA VAL A 1052 12.83 -19.77 18.41
C VAL A 1052 12.58 -18.46 17.65
N THR A 1053 13.16 -17.35 18.08
CA THR A 1053 12.98 -16.01 17.48
C THR A 1053 14.18 -15.57 16.65
N SER A 1054 13.96 -14.69 15.68
CA SER A 1054 14.99 -14.19 14.75
C SER A 1054 15.72 -12.93 15.23
N PHE A 1055 15.17 -12.17 16.17
CA PHE A 1055 15.72 -10.90 16.70
C PHE A 1055 16.55 -11.11 17.96
N LYS A 1056 17.62 -11.91 17.86
CA LYS A 1056 18.46 -12.20 19.01
C LYS A 1056 19.55 -11.15 19.24
N ASP A 1057 19.43 -10.43 20.34
CA ASP A 1057 20.39 -9.45 20.87
C ASP A 1057 20.76 -8.37 19.83
N THR A 1058 19.74 -7.82 19.15
CA THR A 1058 19.91 -6.76 18.13
C THR A 1058 19.61 -5.41 18.76
N ASP A 1059 20.61 -4.51 18.77
CA ASP A 1059 20.46 -3.13 19.21
C ASP A 1059 20.91 -2.19 18.08
N TYR A 1060 20.05 -1.27 17.68
CA TYR A 1060 20.30 -0.28 16.66
C TYR A 1060 19.80 1.09 17.15
N VAL A 1061 20.61 2.13 17.05
CA VAL A 1061 20.24 3.53 17.35
C VAL A 1061 20.93 4.45 16.34
N GLU A 1062 20.16 5.29 15.67
CA GLU A 1062 20.67 6.35 14.81
C GLU A 1062 20.03 7.69 15.22
N ALA A 1063 20.86 8.69 15.50
CA ALA A 1063 20.42 10.05 15.79
C ALA A 1063 21.08 11.02 14.83
N SER A 1064 20.33 11.96 14.27
CA SER A 1064 20.86 13.00 13.40
C SER A 1064 20.32 14.39 13.76
N LEU A 1065 21.14 15.41 13.54
CA LEU A 1065 20.81 16.83 13.73
C LEU A 1065 21.33 17.60 12.52
N GLY A 1066 20.45 18.29 11.81
CA GLY A 1066 20.73 19.18 10.70
C GLY A 1066 20.41 20.64 11.06
N TYR A 1067 21.23 21.57 10.59
CA TYR A 1067 20.98 23.00 10.73
C TYR A 1067 21.44 23.75 9.49
N ALA A 1068 20.59 24.61 8.94
CA ALA A 1068 20.83 25.31 7.68
C ALA A 1068 20.52 26.82 7.83
N TYR A 1069 21.40 27.65 7.26
CA TYR A 1069 21.23 29.09 7.09
C TYR A 1069 21.33 29.44 5.62
N ARG A 1070 20.25 29.99 5.07
CA ARG A 1070 20.13 30.45 3.68
C ARG A 1070 19.22 31.68 3.62
N PRO A 1071 19.76 32.91 3.51
CA PRO A 1071 18.94 34.12 3.52
C PRO A 1071 18.09 34.28 2.25
N VAL A 1072 16.78 34.54 2.40
CA VAL A 1072 15.85 34.71 1.26
C VAL A 1072 16.05 36.02 0.50
N ASP A 1073 16.46 37.09 1.18
CA ASP A 1073 16.69 38.41 0.57
C ASP A 1073 17.99 38.48 -0.23
N HIS A 1074 18.96 37.63 0.08
CA HIS A 1074 20.27 37.60 -0.57
C HIS A 1074 20.97 36.24 -0.42
N ASP A 1075 21.35 35.61 -1.52
CA ASP A 1075 21.98 34.28 -1.51
C ASP A 1075 23.51 34.31 -1.28
N ARG A 1076 24.02 35.34 -0.59
CA ARG A 1076 25.48 35.56 -0.45
C ARG A 1076 26.15 34.67 0.60
N LEU A 1077 25.42 34.12 1.56
CA LEU A 1077 25.99 33.32 2.64
C LEU A 1077 25.09 32.10 2.86
N ASN A 1078 25.66 30.93 2.64
CA ASN A 1078 25.00 29.65 2.88
C ASN A 1078 25.81 28.85 3.87
N ALA A 1079 25.18 28.37 4.94
CA ALA A 1079 25.84 27.53 5.93
C ALA A 1079 24.99 26.31 6.25
N LEU A 1080 25.63 25.14 6.28
CA LEU A 1080 25.01 23.86 6.59
C LEU A 1080 25.82 23.18 7.69
N PHE A 1081 25.12 22.59 8.64
CA PHE A 1081 25.69 21.82 9.72
C PHE A 1081 24.93 20.51 9.85
N LYS A 1082 25.66 19.42 10.05
CA LYS A 1082 25.09 18.10 10.27
C LYS A 1082 25.90 17.37 11.33
N TYR A 1083 25.19 16.69 12.21
CA TYR A 1083 25.73 15.75 13.17
C TYR A 1083 24.94 14.44 13.09
N THR A 1084 25.63 13.30 13.10
CA THR A 1084 25.04 11.96 13.15
C THR A 1084 25.74 11.16 14.23
N TRP A 1085 24.96 10.44 15.03
CA TRP A 1085 25.42 9.41 15.96
C TRP A 1085 24.78 8.10 15.57
N LEU A 1086 25.60 7.06 15.36
CA LEU A 1086 25.17 5.72 15.03
C LEU A 1086 25.68 4.75 16.10
N TYR A 1087 24.83 3.81 16.50
CA TYR A 1087 25.15 2.68 17.35
C TYR A 1087 24.45 1.45 16.77
N ASP A 1088 25.21 0.46 16.33
CA ASP A 1088 24.70 -0.67 15.59
C ASP A 1088 25.39 -1.95 16.09
N MET A 1089 24.59 -2.80 16.71
CA MET A 1089 24.95 -4.11 17.26
C MET A 1089 24.12 -5.16 16.51
N PRO A 1090 24.65 -5.69 15.41
CA PRO A 1090 23.91 -6.64 14.58
C PRO A 1090 23.60 -7.93 15.33
N GLY A 1091 22.42 -8.51 15.06
CA GLY A 1091 21.98 -9.76 15.66
C GLY A 1091 22.83 -10.97 15.25
N ASN A 1092 22.67 -12.09 15.96
CA ASN A 1092 23.53 -13.28 15.81
C ASN A 1092 23.48 -14.01 14.45
N ASN A 1093 22.58 -13.62 13.54
CA ASN A 1093 22.40 -14.26 12.24
C ASN A 1093 22.65 -13.32 11.03
N GLN A 1094 22.82 -12.02 11.24
CA GLN A 1094 22.94 -11.01 10.17
C GLN A 1094 24.31 -11.09 9.46
N LEU A 1095 24.31 -11.49 8.17
CA LEU A 1095 25.51 -11.54 7.31
C LEU A 1095 25.74 -10.18 6.61
N VAL A 1096 26.97 -9.89 6.16
CA VAL A 1096 27.29 -8.70 5.34
C VAL A 1096 27.34 -9.10 3.87
N SER A 1097 26.86 -8.20 3.01
CA SER A 1097 26.99 -8.26 1.54
C SER A 1097 28.41 -8.65 1.10
N GLY A 1098 28.50 -9.52 0.09
CA GLY A 1098 29.71 -10.20 -0.39
C GLY A 1098 30.90 -9.34 -0.86
N ALA A 1099 30.87 -8.01 -0.72
CA ALA A 1099 31.97 -7.12 -1.10
C ALA A 1099 33.21 -7.21 -0.17
N THR A 1100 33.06 -7.59 1.10
CA THR A 1100 34.17 -7.68 2.07
C THR A 1100 34.64 -9.09 2.38
N GLY A 1101 33.90 -10.12 1.94
CA GLY A 1101 34.21 -11.52 2.21
C GLY A 1101 34.01 -11.98 3.67
N ASP A 1102 33.45 -11.13 4.54
CA ASP A 1102 33.19 -11.43 5.95
C ASP A 1102 31.80 -12.03 6.17
N ALA A 1103 31.73 -13.15 6.90
CA ALA A 1103 30.48 -13.88 7.13
C ALA A 1103 29.51 -13.19 8.13
N TYR A 1104 29.91 -12.15 8.87
CA TYR A 1104 29.06 -11.53 9.90
C TYR A 1104 29.34 -10.04 10.03
N ALA A 1105 28.29 -9.24 10.31
CA ALA A 1105 28.44 -7.80 10.48
C ALA A 1105 29.22 -7.44 11.77
N PRO A 1106 30.21 -6.52 11.71
CA PRO A 1106 30.88 -6.00 12.89
C PRO A 1106 29.95 -5.05 13.66
N ALA A 1107 30.13 -4.97 14.97
CA ALA A 1107 29.47 -3.94 15.77
C ALA A 1107 30.18 -2.61 15.60
N GLN A 1108 29.42 -1.53 15.46
CA GLN A 1108 29.95 -0.20 15.22
C GLN A 1108 29.24 0.86 16.06
N ARG A 1109 29.99 1.87 16.47
CA ARG A 1109 29.41 3.13 16.97
C ARG A 1109 30.22 4.30 16.45
N SER A 1110 29.56 5.33 15.95
CA SER A 1110 30.25 6.46 15.33
C SER A 1110 29.56 7.79 15.60
N HIS A 1111 30.35 8.84 15.76
CA HIS A 1111 29.94 10.23 15.74
C HIS A 1111 30.52 10.88 14.49
N ILE A 1112 29.68 11.52 13.69
CA ILE A 1112 30.05 12.16 12.44
C ILE A 1112 29.51 13.59 12.49
N LEU A 1113 30.39 14.57 12.36
CA LEU A 1113 30.06 15.99 12.30
C LEU A 1113 30.56 16.55 10.97
N SER A 1114 29.75 17.39 10.34
CA SER A 1114 30.12 18.14 9.14
C SER A 1114 29.55 19.56 9.25
N ALA A 1115 30.39 20.57 9.09
CA ALA A 1115 29.99 21.97 8.96
C ALA A 1115 30.53 22.49 7.63
N ASP A 1116 29.67 23.11 6.83
CA ASP A 1116 29.99 23.70 5.52
C ASP A 1116 29.48 25.14 5.50
N VAL A 1117 30.32 26.08 5.07
CA VAL A 1117 29.98 27.50 4.95
C VAL A 1117 30.51 28.00 3.62
N THR A 1118 29.65 28.62 2.81
CA THR A 1118 30.03 29.27 1.55
C THR A 1118 29.58 30.73 1.58
N TYR A 1119 30.48 31.64 1.20
CA TYR A 1119 30.23 33.08 1.17
C TYR A 1119 30.67 33.70 -0.16
N ASP A 1120 29.73 34.36 -0.85
CA ASP A 1120 29.98 35.15 -2.05
C ASP A 1120 30.52 36.53 -1.67
N LEU A 1121 31.86 36.63 -1.61
CA LEU A 1121 32.57 37.88 -1.38
C LEU A 1121 32.17 38.94 -2.42
N VAL A 1122 32.05 38.51 -3.67
CA VAL A 1122 31.61 39.28 -4.84
C VAL A 1122 30.99 38.29 -5.84
N PRO A 1123 30.16 38.72 -6.82
CA PRO A 1123 29.48 37.82 -7.75
C PRO A 1123 30.37 36.88 -8.59
N TRP A 1124 31.69 37.05 -8.52
CA TRP A 1124 32.69 36.25 -9.22
C TRP A 1124 33.68 35.55 -8.29
N LEU A 1125 33.53 35.65 -6.97
CA LEU A 1125 34.39 34.98 -5.98
C LEU A 1125 33.56 34.49 -4.81
N SER A 1126 33.51 33.18 -4.65
CA SER A 1126 32.93 32.48 -3.51
C SER A 1126 34.06 31.88 -2.67
N ILE A 1127 33.98 32.01 -1.35
CA ILE A 1127 34.89 31.35 -0.42
C ILE A 1127 34.09 30.38 0.44
N GLY A 1128 34.52 29.12 0.42
CA GLY A 1128 33.96 28.03 1.18
C GLY A 1128 34.89 27.56 2.29
N GLY A 1129 34.31 27.00 3.34
CA GLY A 1129 35.04 26.31 4.39
C GLY A 1129 34.22 25.12 4.88
N LYS A 1130 34.85 23.95 4.93
CA LYS A 1130 34.25 22.73 5.47
C LYS A 1130 35.11 22.18 6.61
N TYR A 1131 34.45 21.75 7.67
CA TYR A 1131 35.08 21.03 8.76
C TYR A 1131 34.28 19.76 9.04
N GLY A 1132 34.91 18.61 8.77
CA GLY A 1132 34.42 17.28 9.07
C GLY A 1132 35.15 16.70 10.28
N PHE A 1133 34.42 15.95 11.10
CA PHE A 1133 35.00 15.21 12.22
C PHE A 1133 34.28 13.87 12.35
N ARG A 1134 35.05 12.78 12.37
CA ARG A 1134 34.56 11.43 12.64
C ARG A 1134 35.26 10.88 13.87
N TYR A 1135 34.49 10.29 14.77
CA TYR A 1135 34.98 9.45 15.84
C TYR A 1135 34.21 8.14 15.80
N GLY A 1136 34.89 7.05 15.44
CA GLY A 1136 34.30 5.72 15.29
C GLY A 1136 34.97 4.71 16.20
N GLU A 1137 34.18 3.76 16.67
CA GLU A 1137 34.63 2.58 17.40
C GLU A 1137 34.00 1.34 16.77
N VAL A 1138 34.82 0.33 16.46
CA VAL A 1138 34.38 -0.91 15.81
C VAL A 1138 34.82 -2.12 16.64
N LYS A 1139 34.02 -3.18 16.61
CA LYS A 1139 34.27 -4.43 17.32
C LYS A 1139 33.90 -5.61 16.42
N TYR A 1140 34.89 -6.44 16.08
CA TYR A 1140 34.73 -7.56 15.16
C TYR A 1140 34.18 -8.81 15.84
N ARG A 1141 33.62 -9.74 15.05
CA ARG A 1141 33.13 -11.04 15.52
C ARG A 1141 34.29 -12.00 15.77
N THR A 1142 34.18 -12.82 16.81
CA THR A 1142 35.19 -13.79 17.19
C THR A 1142 35.06 -15.08 16.37
N ALA A 1143 36.18 -15.61 15.86
CA ALA A 1143 36.21 -16.85 15.09
C ALA A 1143 36.05 -18.15 15.91
N SER A 1144 35.85 -18.08 17.23
CA SER A 1144 35.76 -19.27 18.09
C SER A 1144 34.35 -19.87 18.11
N GLY A 1145 34.12 -20.88 17.26
CA GLY A 1145 33.17 -21.99 17.48
C GLY A 1145 31.67 -21.74 17.37
N SER A 1146 31.17 -20.50 17.48
CA SER A 1146 29.75 -20.18 17.30
C SER A 1146 29.45 -19.00 16.38
N GLY A 1147 30.44 -18.19 15.98
CA GLY A 1147 30.23 -17.00 15.13
C GLY A 1147 29.48 -15.83 15.81
N THR A 1148 28.96 -16.03 17.02
CA THR A 1148 28.05 -15.09 17.72
C THR A 1148 28.74 -14.14 18.71
N GLY A 1149 29.99 -14.40 19.12
CA GLY A 1149 30.73 -13.56 20.05
C GLY A 1149 31.40 -12.37 19.37
N PHE A 1150 31.61 -11.27 20.11
CA PHE A 1150 32.38 -10.12 19.64
C PHE A 1150 33.67 -9.94 20.46
N GLU A 1151 34.74 -9.40 19.86
CA GLU A 1151 36.03 -9.13 20.52
C GLU A 1151 35.88 -8.29 21.79
N GLN A 1152 36.73 -8.46 22.82
CA GLN A 1152 36.52 -7.75 24.09
C GLN A 1152 36.74 -6.23 24.01
N HIS A 1153 37.56 -5.75 23.08
CA HIS A 1153 37.98 -4.36 23.02
C HIS A 1153 37.42 -3.66 21.77
N TRP A 1154 36.87 -2.47 21.97
CA TRP A 1154 36.53 -1.56 20.88
C TRP A 1154 37.82 -0.98 20.30
N GLN A 1155 37.95 -1.04 18.98
CA GLN A 1155 39.03 -0.38 18.26
C GLN A 1155 38.61 1.04 17.90
N ARG A 1156 39.39 2.03 18.34
CA ARG A 1156 39.10 3.46 18.15
C ARG A 1156 39.72 3.98 16.87
N SER A 1157 38.99 4.83 16.15
CA SER A 1157 39.47 5.57 15.00
C SER A 1157 38.83 6.96 14.99
N SER A 1158 39.63 8.02 15.03
CA SER A 1158 39.15 9.39 14.83
C SER A 1158 39.84 10.07 13.66
N ALA A 1159 39.13 10.96 12.99
CA ALA A 1159 39.59 11.69 11.83
C ALA A 1159 39.01 13.12 11.83
N HIS A 1160 39.87 14.12 11.66
CA HIS A 1160 39.52 15.52 11.52
C HIS A 1160 39.86 15.99 10.12
N LEU A 1161 38.88 16.51 9.38
CA LEU A 1161 39.06 17.03 8.03
C LEU A 1161 38.73 18.52 8.02
N GLY A 1162 39.70 19.37 7.71
CA GLY A 1162 39.47 20.79 7.44
C GLY A 1162 39.70 21.08 5.96
N ILE A 1163 38.78 21.78 5.31
CA ILE A 1163 38.88 22.22 3.92
C ILE A 1163 38.60 23.71 3.87
N LEU A 1164 39.45 24.47 3.18
CA LEU A 1164 39.22 25.84 2.79
C LEU A 1164 39.22 25.91 1.28
N ARG A 1165 38.16 26.46 0.70
CA ARG A 1165 37.92 26.48 -0.74
C ARG A 1165 37.69 27.91 -1.21
N ALA A 1166 38.18 28.26 -2.39
CA ALA A 1166 37.88 29.50 -3.07
C ALA A 1166 37.58 29.20 -4.53
N ASP A 1167 36.38 29.58 -4.97
CA ASP A 1167 35.89 29.46 -6.34
C ASP A 1167 35.86 30.84 -6.97
N LEU A 1168 36.70 31.06 -7.96
CA LEU A 1168 36.87 32.34 -8.63
C LEU A 1168 36.38 32.23 -10.08
N HIS A 1169 35.23 32.81 -10.39
CA HIS A 1169 34.67 32.90 -11.74
C HIS A 1169 35.29 34.09 -12.51
N VAL A 1170 36.42 33.87 -13.17
CA VAL A 1170 37.18 34.92 -13.89
C VAL A 1170 36.72 35.04 -15.33
N ILE A 1171 36.09 36.16 -15.71
CA ILE A 1171 35.46 36.37 -17.03
C ILE A 1171 34.27 35.38 -17.18
N LYS A 1172 33.26 35.63 -18.04
CA LYS A 1172 32.01 34.82 -18.16
C LYS A 1172 32.18 33.29 -18.43
N LYS A 1173 33.39 32.73 -18.31
CA LYS A 1173 33.87 31.58 -19.06
C LYS A 1173 35.01 30.78 -18.39
N TRP A 1174 35.63 31.23 -17.29
CA TRP A 1174 36.65 30.45 -16.56
C TRP A 1174 36.34 30.41 -15.07
N ASP A 1175 36.58 29.26 -14.42
CA ASP A 1175 36.60 29.14 -12.97
C ASP A 1175 38.00 28.75 -12.51
N LEU A 1176 38.50 29.35 -11.44
CA LEU A 1176 39.67 28.88 -10.73
C LEU A 1176 39.22 28.38 -9.36
N LEU A 1177 39.46 27.10 -9.09
CA LEU A 1177 39.28 26.45 -7.81
C LEU A 1177 40.62 26.40 -7.09
N LEU A 1178 40.65 26.93 -5.87
CA LEU A 1178 41.75 26.77 -4.94
C LEU A 1178 41.20 26.12 -3.68
N GLU A 1179 41.78 25.02 -3.26
CA GLU A 1179 41.38 24.28 -2.08
C GLU A 1179 42.61 23.92 -1.25
N GLY A 1180 42.53 24.12 0.06
CA GLY A 1180 43.50 23.64 1.03
C GLY A 1180 42.81 22.68 1.97
N ARG A 1181 43.39 21.50 2.19
CA ARG A 1181 42.84 20.44 3.03
C ARG A 1181 43.83 19.96 4.07
N VAL A 1182 43.33 19.59 5.24
CA VAL A 1182 44.10 18.97 6.32
C VAL A 1182 43.31 17.81 6.89
N LEU A 1183 43.90 16.63 6.91
CA LEU A 1183 43.36 15.45 7.57
C LEU A 1183 44.27 15.06 8.72
N HIS A 1184 43.71 15.00 9.92
CA HIS A 1184 44.44 14.63 11.11
C HIS A 1184 43.78 13.40 11.73
N MET A 1185 44.53 12.29 11.84
CA MET A 1185 44.09 11.05 12.48
C MET A 1185 44.97 10.76 13.70
N PRO A 1186 44.54 11.18 14.90
CA PRO A 1186 45.32 11.04 16.13
C PRO A 1186 45.73 9.60 16.46
N GLU A 1187 44.85 8.62 16.30
CA GLU A 1187 45.13 7.21 16.64
C GLU A 1187 46.15 6.56 15.70
N ALA A 1188 46.19 7.00 14.43
CA ALA A 1188 47.23 6.63 13.48
C ALA A 1188 48.50 7.49 13.62
N ASN A 1189 48.43 8.56 14.42
CA ASN A 1189 49.46 9.60 14.57
C ASN A 1189 49.88 10.22 13.22
N THR A 1190 48.91 10.41 12.32
CA THR A 1190 49.12 11.01 11.00
C THR A 1190 48.49 12.40 10.92
N THR A 1191 49.17 13.32 10.25
CA THR A 1191 48.64 14.63 9.88
C THR A 1191 49.02 14.87 8.44
N ASP A 1192 48.03 14.76 7.58
CA ASP A 1192 48.23 14.87 6.16
C ASP A 1192 47.71 16.22 5.71
N LEU A 1193 48.57 16.95 4.99
CA LEU A 1193 48.23 18.24 4.37
C LEU A 1193 48.04 18.02 2.89
N GLY A 1194 47.02 18.65 2.34
CA GLY A 1194 46.77 18.68 0.92
C GLY A 1194 46.44 20.08 0.45
N ALA A 1195 46.71 20.33 -0.81
CA ALA A 1195 46.16 21.47 -1.52
C ALA A 1195 45.69 20.96 -2.87
N LEU A 1196 44.62 21.53 -3.40
CA LEU A 1196 44.15 21.26 -4.74
C LEU A 1196 43.99 22.60 -5.44
N THR A 1197 44.53 22.71 -6.64
CA THR A 1197 44.25 23.83 -7.52
C THR A 1197 43.72 23.26 -8.82
N ALA A 1198 42.63 23.82 -9.32
CA ALA A 1198 42.09 23.45 -10.62
C ALA A 1198 41.62 24.70 -11.38
N LEU A 1199 41.97 24.79 -12.66
CA LEU A 1199 41.50 25.84 -13.56
C LEU A 1199 40.52 25.22 -14.55
N TYR A 1200 39.26 25.62 -14.47
CA TYR A 1200 38.16 25.20 -15.34
C TYR A 1200 37.86 26.23 -16.42
N ARG A 1201 37.53 25.74 -17.61
CA ARG A 1201 37.00 26.51 -18.72
C ARG A 1201 35.59 26.06 -19.04
N HIS A 1202 34.62 26.96 -18.98
CA HIS A 1202 33.26 26.73 -19.49
C HIS A 1202 33.25 26.75 -21.01
N VAL A 1203 32.74 25.71 -21.62
CA VAL A 1203 32.59 25.59 -23.07
C VAL A 1203 31.10 25.46 -23.35
N GLY A 1204 30.46 26.61 -23.60
CA GLY A 1204 29.00 26.71 -23.62
C GLY A 1204 28.42 26.91 -22.22
N ASN A 1205 27.14 26.57 -22.03
CA ASN A 1205 26.44 26.71 -20.75
C ASN A 1205 26.41 25.38 -19.93
N ASN A 1206 26.73 24.25 -20.57
CA ASN A 1206 26.43 22.90 -20.07
C ASN A 1206 27.70 22.07 -19.78
N PHE A 1207 28.89 22.62 -20.00
CA PHE A 1207 30.12 21.85 -20.00
C PHE A 1207 31.30 22.67 -19.51
N LYS A 1208 32.12 22.09 -18.62
CA LYS A 1208 33.38 22.66 -18.18
C LYS A 1208 34.50 21.63 -18.15
N VAL A 1209 35.70 22.05 -18.54
CA VAL A 1209 36.92 21.23 -18.51
C VAL A 1209 37.92 21.92 -17.62
N GLY A 1210 38.44 21.20 -16.63
CA GLY A 1210 39.46 21.70 -15.73
C GLY A 1210 40.70 20.83 -15.68
N VAL A 1211 41.86 21.47 -15.59
CA VAL A 1211 43.11 20.81 -15.21
C VAL A 1211 43.45 21.26 -13.82
N GLY A 1212 43.74 20.30 -12.95
CA GLY A 1212 44.17 20.57 -11.60
C GLY A 1212 45.37 19.74 -11.18
N TYR A 1213 45.93 20.11 -10.05
CA TYR A 1213 46.94 19.35 -9.36
C TYR A 1213 46.54 19.23 -7.90
N ASN A 1214 46.44 17.99 -7.44
CA ASN A 1214 46.22 17.64 -6.05
C ASN A 1214 47.59 17.39 -5.41
N PHE A 1215 48.01 18.29 -4.53
CA PHE A 1215 49.22 18.20 -3.74
C PHE A 1215 49.05 17.34 -2.48
N GLY A 1216 47.82 16.90 -2.16
CA GLY A 1216 47.51 16.10 -0.96
C GLY A 1216 47.54 14.60 -1.20
N ARG A 1217 47.81 13.84 -0.14
CA ARG A 1217 48.00 12.38 -0.18
C ARG A 1217 46.82 11.59 0.40
N PHE A 1218 45.62 12.15 0.50
CA PHE A 1218 44.45 11.52 1.14
C PHE A 1218 43.15 12.05 0.54
N SER A 1219 42.05 11.32 0.66
CA SER A 1219 40.72 11.69 0.13
C SER A 1219 39.94 12.67 1.01
N ASP A 1220 39.02 13.45 0.43
CA ASP A 1220 38.07 14.30 1.17
C ASP A 1220 36.84 13.51 1.70
N ASP A 1221 36.70 12.25 1.27
CA ASP A 1221 35.79 11.28 1.88
C ASP A 1221 36.44 10.63 3.11
N LEU A 1222 35.89 10.91 4.30
CA LEU A 1222 36.35 10.34 5.58
C LEU A 1222 36.18 8.81 5.69
N ARG A 1223 35.54 8.16 4.71
CA ARG A 1223 35.42 6.71 4.59
C ARG A 1223 36.57 6.07 3.81
N ASP A 1224 37.26 6.86 2.98
CA ASP A 1224 38.39 6.43 2.17
C ASP A 1224 39.70 6.62 2.96
N LEU A 1225 40.39 5.52 3.21
CA LEU A 1225 41.61 5.46 4.04
C LEU A 1225 42.87 5.28 3.18
N THR A 1226 42.75 5.36 1.85
CA THR A 1226 43.88 5.27 0.93
C THR A 1226 44.70 6.56 0.93
N LEU A 1227 46.04 6.43 0.98
CA LEU A 1227 46.97 7.55 1.16
C LEU A 1227 47.78 7.86 -0.13
N ASP A 1228 47.11 7.99 -1.28
CA ASP A 1228 47.76 8.01 -2.60
C ASP A 1228 47.30 9.14 -3.56
N ASP A 1229 46.44 10.04 -3.11
CA ASP A 1229 45.75 11.06 -3.93
C ASP A 1229 46.61 12.17 -4.58
N GLN A 1230 47.93 12.18 -4.36
CA GLN A 1230 48.79 13.26 -4.84
C GLN A 1230 49.06 13.10 -6.34
N GLY A 1231 48.71 14.08 -7.16
CA GLY A 1231 48.85 13.96 -8.61
C GLY A 1231 48.27 15.09 -9.44
N VAL A 1232 48.56 15.07 -10.74
CA VAL A 1232 47.87 15.93 -11.72
C VAL A 1232 46.57 15.26 -12.12
N PHE A 1233 45.48 16.01 -12.27
CA PHE A 1233 44.21 15.49 -12.78
C PHE A 1233 43.61 16.41 -13.85
N LEU A 1234 42.87 15.79 -14.76
CA LEU A 1234 41.98 16.43 -15.70
C LEU A 1234 40.56 16.06 -15.25
N ASN A 1235 39.74 17.05 -14.96
CA ASN A 1235 38.34 16.87 -14.60
C ASN A 1235 37.44 17.48 -15.66
N VAL A 1236 36.40 16.75 -16.04
CA VAL A 1236 35.46 17.13 -17.09
C VAL A 1236 34.06 16.96 -16.54
N VAL A 1237 33.31 18.06 -16.46
CA VAL A 1237 31.96 18.06 -15.90
C VAL A 1237 30.97 18.57 -16.95
N GLY A 1238 30.00 17.72 -17.29
CA GLY A 1238 28.83 18.06 -18.07
C GLY A 1238 27.58 18.14 -17.18
N LYS A 1239 26.76 19.16 -17.40
CA LYS A 1239 25.47 19.37 -16.73
C LYS A 1239 24.42 19.70 -17.78
N PHE A 1240 23.31 18.97 -17.80
CA PHE A 1240 22.27 19.10 -18.81
C PHE A 1240 20.90 19.23 -18.17
#